data_AF-A0A1F9VR21-F1
#
_entry.id   AF-A0A1F9VR21-F1
#
_cell.length_a   1.000
_cell.length_b   1.000
_cell.length_c   1.000
_cell.angle_alpha   90.00
_cell.angle_beta   90.00
_cell.angle_gamma   90.00
#
_symmetry.space_group_name_H-M   'P 1'
#
loop_
_entity.id
_entity.type
_entity.pdbx_description
1 polymer ?
#
loop_
_entity_poly.entity_id
_entity_poly.type
_entity_poly.pdbx_seq_one_letter_code
_entity_poly.pdbx_strand_id
1 'polypeptide(L)'
;MKRLFSALVLAFLFLAHPFLAQAVEKDMPRPVKIWPFLLYESGPDRTDVEILLSLIYYEREFNRLSLGFRPFYSRTWDPDQKYWRWSALWPLVRYERRDEIRTLSVLPLYRRQTAPDKAEAVLFPAYSYFQENEKRRLGVIGYSPITLFDFRRDFGTGEINRRWLWAFYRRKDEETSLNFFPLIRHKKKPEDVFSYFFPFYNYERDAQGRTLGILGYAPLSLVDLRQDYQTGETYKRYALVTYRKRDPTTSLSVYPLYRQQRAPGESSTELMPIFYHARKTFGNYIHFSMFGLSNYANIFEYTRDDGRKLLSWHMALVYGSSREGSRSEKSIIWPFFRSAHNPETEEKDLNLLWPLFKRYRNPDYFSERFLPFYARARDSEFKNFSELPPWALFSPLPAWYRVSNEKYGFNRFLWLGWLTRSPDGRKDVFLNYYNFENNDLETRHRGLFPLWHQSKWQDRSLSVAPLWLSYGEPQYAFRTLFPLHWYYRSKNSALEVNLPLHMRYEGGTYSFNAFFPFYYHLLDQEINSELKYYFPLYGFYRRGEKVRRHLLLFPLWSRLHEEDTGINSWDALWPLFHYETGPQRASTRLLPLYWQRRSPESQSVVAFPLFWHFRGPWGSQTHLVPFFGRFLGENFSLSYYLGPLWVRMVQRDYDRTNILGALVSRRRDKRLDGQTEKSGFGFLGLDPQWSLFSLTREGPLLNHRLFPLYSYQTDGYNDALAVFGLGRLSFFRSEQTSDYFEQRFSPFYTYSRAKVWGKGINAPAMRTISLLGFYPEWSLFYNRWSETDVSRWLFPLYSYQRDENGKDLAFLGGGPFSLFRAADGRRWTLLRFSPFVNYVRTKNSKEASDSEESTGLGLVGFSPKWSLISLRQEGGVQTSWLLPLYSRRIDAQSWDFSMLGYRRMSLFYSKASPDARRSRFFPFYSYLRQEADNKAPASGTTTLGLLGFFPPLSLYCYKLEGVETSHWLTPFYSYRKGKSGRWLALLGFQRLSLFYSETKAGTFSQRFFPLYGYRREGRPGEPGYAVNADVLGYLARYKRSGESSDFRLLYRLVRLSRAPNGTELEVNPVWDSSRSKDGASSWSLLGGLFGRQTAPGGRKTFRFLWLF
;
A
#
# COMPACT_ATOMS: atom_id res chain seq x y z
N MET A 1 -14.94 14.62 -28.90
CA MET A 1 -16.15 14.52 -28.04
C MET A 1 -17.39 15.05 -28.75
N LYS A 2 -18.06 16.17 -28.38
CA LYS A 2 -19.41 16.54 -28.90
C LYS A 2 -19.64 16.27 -30.40
N ARG A 3 -18.83 16.86 -31.30
CA ARG A 3 -18.97 16.64 -32.76
C ARG A 3 -18.81 15.17 -33.21
N LEU A 4 -17.92 14.40 -32.56
CA LEU A 4 -17.73 12.96 -32.85
C LEU A 4 -18.92 12.12 -32.37
N PHE A 5 -19.51 12.47 -31.21
CA PHE A 5 -20.72 11.83 -30.72
C PHE A 5 -21.92 12.14 -31.63
N SER A 6 -22.09 13.40 -32.03
CA SER A 6 -23.10 13.78 -33.03
C SER A 6 -22.90 13.06 -34.36
N ALA A 7 -21.67 12.94 -34.85
CA ALA A 7 -21.36 12.22 -36.09
C ALA A 7 -21.66 10.71 -36.00
N LEU A 8 -21.32 10.05 -34.89
CA LEU A 8 -21.64 8.63 -34.67
C LEU A 8 -23.15 8.40 -34.52
N VAL A 9 -23.86 9.28 -33.81
CA VAL A 9 -25.33 9.20 -33.69
C VAL A 9 -26.01 9.47 -35.05
N LEU A 10 -25.55 10.46 -35.82
CA LEU A 10 -26.07 10.72 -37.17
C LEU A 10 -25.79 9.57 -38.14
N ALA A 11 -24.56 9.02 -38.14
CA ALA A 11 -24.22 7.87 -38.97
C ALA A 11 -25.02 6.61 -38.58
N PHE A 12 -25.24 6.37 -37.29
CA PHE A 12 -26.06 5.24 -36.84
C PHE A 12 -27.55 5.46 -37.10
N LEU A 13 -28.07 6.69 -37.00
CA LEU A 13 -29.43 7.02 -37.44
C LEU A 13 -29.60 6.82 -38.95
N PHE A 14 -28.60 7.15 -39.77
CA PHE A 14 -28.59 6.87 -41.21
C PHE A 14 -28.60 5.35 -41.49
N LEU A 15 -27.81 4.57 -40.77
CA LEU A 15 -27.74 3.10 -40.91
C LEU A 15 -28.99 2.39 -40.35
N ALA A 16 -29.65 2.97 -39.34
CA ALA A 16 -30.91 2.47 -38.78
C ALA A 16 -32.14 2.95 -39.56
N HIS A 17 -32.02 3.96 -40.43
CA HIS A 17 -33.13 4.54 -41.19
C HIS A 17 -33.96 3.50 -41.98
N PRO A 18 -33.38 2.46 -42.63
CA PRO A 18 -34.18 1.44 -43.32
C PRO A 18 -35.03 0.59 -42.36
N PHE A 19 -34.48 0.25 -41.18
CA PHE A 19 -35.16 -0.53 -40.16
C PHE A 19 -36.23 0.28 -39.40
N LEU A 20 -35.97 1.57 -39.18
CA LEU A 20 -36.95 2.49 -38.60
C LEU A 20 -38.10 2.81 -39.57
N ALA A 21 -37.83 2.93 -40.87
CA ALA A 21 -38.87 3.16 -41.88
C ALA A 21 -39.89 2.01 -41.93
N GLN A 22 -39.44 0.75 -41.87
CA GLN A 22 -40.34 -0.41 -41.79
C GLN A 22 -41.12 -0.52 -40.48
N ALA A 23 -40.70 0.17 -39.42
CA ALA A 23 -41.37 0.15 -38.11
C ALA A 23 -42.48 1.21 -37.96
N VAL A 24 -42.66 2.09 -38.95
CA VAL A 24 -43.64 3.20 -38.93
C VAL A 24 -44.97 2.83 -39.60
N GLU A 25 -45.00 1.78 -40.43
CA GLU A 25 -46.14 1.53 -41.35
C GLU A 25 -47.28 0.66 -40.75
N LYS A 26 -47.11 0.06 -39.56
CA LYS A 26 -48.19 -0.65 -38.83
C LYS A 26 -48.10 -0.49 -37.32
N ASP A 27 -49.26 -0.39 -36.68
CA ASP A 27 -49.40 -0.15 -35.24
C ASP A 27 -48.73 -1.22 -34.35
N MET A 28 -48.22 -0.73 -33.20
CA MET A 28 -47.42 -1.43 -32.20
C MET A 28 -46.04 -1.93 -32.69
N PRO A 29 -44.93 -1.24 -32.31
CA PRO A 29 -43.58 -1.69 -32.64
C PRO A 29 -43.27 -3.04 -31.97
N ARG A 30 -42.98 -4.06 -32.78
CA ARG A 30 -42.52 -5.36 -32.27
C ARG A 30 -41.06 -5.24 -31.82
N PRO A 31 -40.70 -5.78 -30.63
CA PRO A 31 -39.34 -5.65 -30.13
C PRO A 31 -38.37 -6.57 -30.90
N VAL A 32 -37.26 -6.01 -31.38
CA VAL A 32 -36.22 -6.70 -32.16
C VAL A 32 -35.09 -7.13 -31.22
N LYS A 33 -34.83 -8.44 -31.10
CA LYS A 33 -33.96 -9.02 -30.05
C LYS A 33 -32.80 -9.86 -30.57
N ILE A 34 -31.93 -9.27 -31.39
CA ILE A 34 -30.72 -9.88 -31.94
C ILE A 34 -29.56 -9.85 -30.90
N TRP A 35 -29.79 -10.39 -29.69
CA TRP A 35 -28.78 -10.42 -28.63
C TRP A 35 -27.60 -11.36 -29.03
N PRO A 36 -26.33 -10.97 -28.83
CA PRO A 36 -25.84 -9.81 -28.08
C PRO A 36 -25.67 -8.51 -28.89
N PHE A 37 -25.97 -8.49 -30.19
CA PHE A 37 -25.62 -7.39 -31.09
C PHE A 37 -26.58 -6.21 -31.04
N LEU A 38 -27.88 -6.47 -30.94
CA LEU A 38 -28.94 -5.45 -30.89
C LEU A 38 -30.15 -5.92 -30.04
N LEU A 39 -30.66 -5.02 -29.21
CA LEU A 39 -31.98 -5.05 -28.61
C LEU A 39 -32.65 -3.72 -28.97
N TYR A 40 -33.91 -3.75 -29.39
CA TYR A 40 -34.75 -2.58 -29.60
C TYR A 40 -36.18 -2.91 -29.16
N GLU A 41 -36.71 -2.18 -28.19
CA GLU A 41 -38.10 -2.23 -27.73
C GLU A 41 -38.68 -0.82 -27.79
N SER A 42 -39.92 -0.66 -28.26
CA SER A 42 -40.56 0.67 -28.28
C SER A 42 -42.07 0.57 -28.10
N GLY A 43 -42.61 1.44 -27.25
CA GLY A 43 -44.02 1.68 -27.02
C GLY A 43 -44.25 3.16 -26.69
N PRO A 44 -45.48 3.57 -26.34
CA PRO A 44 -45.82 4.99 -26.12
C PRO A 44 -44.89 5.65 -25.08
N ASP A 45 -44.79 5.02 -23.91
CA ASP A 45 -44.09 5.58 -22.75
C ASP A 45 -42.63 5.12 -22.61
N ARG A 46 -42.22 4.03 -23.27
CA ARG A 46 -40.86 3.47 -23.11
C ARG A 46 -40.25 3.05 -24.45
N THR A 47 -39.01 3.47 -24.69
CA THR A 47 -38.18 3.04 -25.83
C THR A 47 -36.81 2.64 -25.30
N ASP A 48 -36.42 1.39 -25.45
CA ASP A 48 -35.17 0.83 -24.92
C ASP A 48 -34.35 0.19 -26.04
N VAL A 49 -33.07 0.54 -26.13
CA VAL A 49 -32.17 0.15 -27.21
C VAL A 49 -30.80 -0.18 -26.63
N GLU A 50 -30.34 -1.42 -26.78
CA GLU A 50 -29.00 -1.85 -26.38
C GLU A 50 -28.26 -2.42 -27.59
N ILE A 51 -26.97 -2.10 -27.73
CA ILE A 51 -26.14 -2.51 -28.87
C ILE A 51 -24.80 -3.06 -28.34
N LEU A 52 -24.38 -4.18 -28.90
CA LEU A 52 -23.11 -4.89 -28.60
C LEU A 52 -22.91 -5.14 -27.10
N LEU A 53 -23.52 -6.18 -26.54
CA LEU A 53 -23.42 -6.55 -25.10
C LEU A 53 -23.79 -5.40 -24.16
N SER A 54 -24.78 -4.58 -24.54
CA SER A 54 -25.19 -3.38 -23.80
C SER A 54 -24.06 -2.35 -23.63
N LEU A 55 -23.03 -2.39 -24.48
CA LEU A 55 -21.96 -1.39 -24.51
C LEU A 55 -22.54 -0.05 -24.91
N ILE A 56 -23.22 0.06 -26.05
CA ILE A 56 -23.98 1.28 -26.40
C ILE A 56 -25.42 1.07 -25.95
N TYR A 57 -26.04 2.08 -25.33
CA TYR A 57 -27.46 2.02 -24.97
C TYR A 57 -28.18 3.38 -25.07
N TYR A 58 -29.49 3.34 -25.25
CA TYR A 58 -30.45 4.45 -25.24
C TYR A 58 -31.75 3.96 -24.61
N GLU A 59 -32.25 4.64 -23.58
CA GLU A 59 -33.49 4.30 -22.87
C GLU A 59 -34.28 5.60 -22.65
N ARG A 60 -35.47 5.71 -23.25
CA ARG A 60 -36.46 6.74 -22.96
C ARG A 60 -37.58 6.12 -22.12
N GLU A 61 -37.98 6.80 -21.06
CA GLU A 61 -39.04 6.41 -20.12
C GLU A 61 -39.82 7.68 -19.74
N PHE A 62 -40.99 7.88 -20.34
CA PHE A 62 -41.68 9.16 -20.43
C PHE A 62 -40.72 10.29 -20.90
N ASN A 63 -40.60 11.37 -20.15
CA ASN A 63 -39.65 12.46 -20.43
C ASN A 63 -38.19 12.16 -20.01
N ARG A 64 -37.94 11.09 -19.25
CA ARG A 64 -36.59 10.70 -18.82
C ARG A 64 -35.86 9.99 -19.96
N LEU A 65 -34.65 10.45 -20.25
CA LEU A 65 -33.78 10.00 -21.32
C LEU A 65 -32.40 9.60 -20.77
N SER A 66 -32.08 8.31 -20.84
CA SER A 66 -30.75 7.76 -20.54
C SER A 66 -30.06 7.26 -21.81
N LEU A 67 -28.74 7.42 -21.90
CA LEU A 67 -27.93 6.95 -23.03
C LEU A 67 -26.46 6.81 -22.65
N GLY A 68 -25.69 5.93 -23.30
CA GLY A 68 -24.27 5.81 -22.98
C GLY A 68 -23.47 4.84 -23.83
N PHE A 69 -22.17 4.79 -23.54
CA PHE A 69 -21.22 3.82 -24.04
C PHE A 69 -20.44 3.23 -22.85
N ARG A 70 -20.97 2.16 -22.24
CA ARG A 70 -20.42 1.49 -21.05
C ARG A 70 -19.06 0.83 -21.37
N PRO A 71 -18.13 0.74 -20.40
CA PRO A 71 -18.11 1.50 -19.14
C PRO A 71 -17.75 2.98 -19.35
N PHE A 72 -17.23 3.37 -20.51
CA PHE A 72 -16.53 4.64 -20.75
C PHE A 72 -17.34 5.91 -20.49
N TYR A 73 -18.63 5.94 -20.80
CA TYR A 73 -19.51 7.10 -20.63
C TYR A 73 -20.97 6.69 -20.39
N SER A 74 -21.70 7.47 -19.61
CA SER A 74 -23.16 7.51 -19.72
C SER A 74 -23.71 8.88 -19.39
N ARG A 75 -24.98 9.11 -19.74
CA ARG A 75 -25.75 10.32 -19.47
C ARG A 75 -27.21 9.93 -19.20
N THR A 76 -27.85 10.67 -18.30
CA THR A 76 -29.30 10.64 -18.07
C THR A 76 -29.77 12.08 -17.92
N TRP A 77 -30.95 12.39 -18.44
CA TRP A 77 -31.61 13.67 -18.29
C TRP A 77 -33.11 13.43 -18.13
N ASP A 78 -33.76 14.21 -17.30
CA ASP A 78 -35.18 14.12 -16.96
C ASP A 78 -35.61 15.56 -16.64
N PRO A 79 -36.35 16.23 -17.55
CA PRO A 79 -36.67 17.65 -17.40
C PRO A 79 -37.62 17.89 -16.22
N ASP A 80 -38.54 16.97 -15.96
CA ASP A 80 -39.61 17.12 -14.97
C ASP A 80 -39.02 17.14 -13.54
N GLN A 81 -38.04 16.27 -13.27
CA GLN A 81 -37.27 16.30 -12.02
C GLN A 81 -36.09 17.29 -12.05
N LYS A 82 -36.00 18.15 -13.08
CA LYS A 82 -34.82 19.00 -13.42
C LYS A 82 -33.49 18.25 -13.25
N TYR A 83 -33.49 16.96 -13.59
CA TYR A 83 -32.45 16.01 -13.28
C TYR A 83 -31.53 15.78 -14.47
N TRP A 84 -30.24 15.69 -14.18
CA TRP A 84 -29.19 15.48 -15.16
C TRP A 84 -28.04 14.73 -14.52
N ARG A 85 -27.58 13.66 -15.14
CA ARG A 85 -26.45 12.85 -14.68
C ARG A 85 -25.55 12.54 -15.87
N TRP A 86 -24.25 12.44 -15.62
CA TRP A 86 -23.35 11.70 -16.50
C TRP A 86 -22.37 10.86 -15.68
N SER A 87 -21.76 9.87 -16.31
CA SER A 87 -20.66 9.10 -15.74
C SER A 87 -19.55 8.95 -16.77
N ALA A 88 -18.32 8.74 -16.29
CA ALA A 88 -17.19 8.37 -17.13
C ALA A 88 -16.39 7.25 -16.45
N LEU A 89 -15.99 6.25 -17.25
CA LEU A 89 -15.35 5.02 -16.76
C LEU A 89 -16.12 4.39 -15.59
N TRP A 90 -17.43 4.18 -15.75
CA TRP A 90 -18.32 3.67 -14.70
C TRP A 90 -17.75 2.40 -14.05
N PRO A 91 -17.72 2.31 -12.70
CA PRO A 91 -18.35 3.20 -11.74
C PRO A 91 -17.48 4.40 -11.26
N LEU A 92 -16.29 4.61 -11.84
CA LEU A 92 -15.28 5.54 -11.31
C LEU A 92 -15.79 6.97 -11.17
N VAL A 93 -16.14 7.68 -12.26
CA VAL A 93 -16.57 9.09 -12.21
C VAL A 93 -18.08 9.21 -12.43
N ARG A 94 -18.78 9.97 -11.57
CA ARG A 94 -20.21 10.30 -11.68
C ARG A 94 -20.42 11.79 -11.40
N TYR A 95 -21.09 12.50 -12.30
CA TYR A 95 -21.64 13.84 -12.06
C TYR A 95 -23.16 13.79 -12.13
N GLU A 96 -23.82 14.62 -11.34
CA GLU A 96 -25.26 14.60 -11.12
C GLU A 96 -25.74 16.01 -10.78
N ARG A 97 -26.94 16.35 -11.19
CA ARG A 97 -27.64 17.59 -10.90
C ARG A 97 -29.11 17.25 -10.72
N ARG A 98 -29.74 17.77 -9.66
CA ARG A 98 -31.19 17.78 -9.46
C ARG A 98 -31.54 19.18 -9.00
N ASP A 99 -32.37 19.87 -9.78
CA ASP A 99 -32.64 21.31 -9.64
C ASP A 99 -31.36 22.15 -9.60
N GLU A 100 -30.99 22.64 -8.42
CA GLU A 100 -29.82 23.48 -8.18
C GLU A 100 -28.67 22.71 -7.52
N ILE A 101 -28.96 21.56 -6.92
CA ILE A 101 -27.97 20.68 -6.27
C ILE A 101 -27.17 19.98 -7.36
N ARG A 102 -25.85 20.19 -7.37
CA ARG A 102 -24.87 19.55 -8.28
C ARG A 102 -23.94 18.68 -7.45
N THR A 103 -23.72 17.43 -7.85
CA THR A 103 -22.83 16.46 -7.18
C THR A 103 -21.85 15.87 -8.18
N LEU A 104 -20.58 15.75 -7.78
CA LEU A 104 -19.52 15.05 -8.49
C LEU A 104 -18.93 14.01 -7.54
N SER A 105 -18.65 12.81 -8.02
CA SER A 105 -18.06 11.71 -7.24
C SER A 105 -17.01 10.98 -8.06
N VAL A 106 -15.90 10.59 -7.42
CA VAL A 106 -14.90 9.66 -7.94
C VAL A 106 -14.71 8.52 -6.94
N LEU A 107 -15.24 7.33 -7.26
CA LEU A 107 -15.34 6.20 -6.34
C LEU A 107 -13.95 5.61 -5.98
N PRO A 108 -13.64 5.30 -4.71
CA PRO A 108 -14.30 5.72 -3.46
C PRO A 108 -13.73 7.01 -2.85
N LEU A 109 -12.75 7.64 -3.50
CA LEU A 109 -11.89 8.64 -2.88
C LEU A 109 -12.52 10.04 -2.80
N TYR A 110 -13.27 10.51 -3.81
CA TYR A 110 -13.71 11.92 -3.88
C TYR A 110 -15.23 12.06 -4.01
N ARG A 111 -15.79 13.10 -3.37
CA ARG A 111 -17.16 13.60 -3.59
C ARG A 111 -17.18 15.12 -3.39
N ARG A 112 -17.91 15.84 -4.23
CA ARG A 112 -18.21 17.28 -4.07
C ARG A 112 -19.67 17.54 -4.38
N GLN A 113 -20.37 18.27 -3.53
CA GLN A 113 -21.78 18.63 -3.71
C GLN A 113 -21.97 20.14 -3.50
N THR A 114 -22.78 20.80 -4.32
CA THR A 114 -23.06 22.24 -4.26
C THR A 114 -24.53 22.53 -4.58
N ALA A 115 -25.23 23.12 -3.63
CA ALA A 115 -26.52 23.80 -3.76
C ALA A 115 -26.29 25.32 -3.58
N PRO A 116 -27.31 26.21 -3.66
CA PRO A 116 -27.11 27.65 -3.45
C PRO A 116 -26.46 27.96 -2.09
N ASP A 117 -27.05 27.45 -1.01
CA ASP A 117 -26.61 27.74 0.35
C ASP A 117 -25.59 26.75 0.91
N LYS A 118 -25.37 25.60 0.26
CA LYS A 118 -24.61 24.48 0.84
C LYS A 118 -23.58 23.88 -0.11
N ALA A 119 -22.32 23.76 0.32
CA ALA A 119 -21.25 23.17 -0.48
C ALA A 119 -20.34 22.21 0.32
N GLU A 120 -20.34 20.94 -0.04
CA GLU A 120 -19.52 19.86 0.54
C GLU A 120 -18.41 19.44 -0.43
N ALA A 121 -17.22 19.09 0.05
CA ALA A 121 -16.19 18.42 -0.75
C ALA A 121 -15.29 17.49 0.11
N VAL A 122 -15.46 16.18 -0.04
CA VAL A 122 -14.71 15.13 0.66
C VAL A 122 -13.68 14.50 -0.29
N LEU A 123 -12.45 14.30 0.19
CA LEU A 123 -11.44 13.44 -0.40
C LEU A 123 -10.98 12.46 0.69
N PHE A 124 -11.57 11.27 0.77
CA PHE A 124 -11.28 10.30 1.83
C PHE A 124 -9.91 9.62 1.63
N PRO A 125 -9.09 9.45 2.68
CA PRO A 125 -9.24 9.99 4.03
C PRO A 125 -8.64 11.41 4.19
N ALA A 126 -8.02 11.99 3.17
CA ALA A 126 -7.22 13.20 3.28
C ALA A 126 -7.95 14.49 3.74
N TYR A 127 -9.23 14.71 3.39
CA TYR A 127 -9.87 16.03 3.50
C TYR A 127 -11.41 15.98 3.51
N SER A 128 -12.07 16.94 4.17
CA SER A 128 -13.51 17.16 4.07
C SER A 128 -13.93 18.63 4.30
N TYR A 129 -14.35 19.33 3.24
CA TYR A 129 -14.98 20.64 3.29
C TYR A 129 -16.50 20.55 3.45
N PHE A 130 -17.07 21.49 4.20
CA PHE A 130 -18.51 21.75 4.27
C PHE A 130 -18.75 23.26 4.34
N GLN A 131 -19.79 23.73 3.69
CA GLN A 131 -20.31 25.09 3.80
C GLN A 131 -21.83 25.02 3.88
N GLU A 132 -22.41 25.85 4.73
CA GLU A 132 -23.85 25.97 4.97
C GLU A 132 -24.13 27.43 5.37
N ASN A 133 -24.78 28.16 4.47
CA ASN A 133 -24.93 29.61 4.49
C ASN A 133 -23.55 30.28 4.67
N GLU A 134 -23.40 31.08 5.72
CA GLU A 134 -22.17 31.77 6.11
C GLU A 134 -21.17 30.92 6.91
N LYS A 135 -21.52 29.67 7.24
CA LYS A 135 -20.63 28.75 7.97
C LYS A 135 -19.83 27.92 6.99
N ARG A 136 -18.50 27.90 7.15
CA ARG A 136 -17.54 27.07 6.39
C ARG A 136 -16.77 26.18 7.36
N ARG A 137 -16.38 24.98 6.91
CA ARG A 137 -15.69 23.95 7.69
C ARG A 137 -14.76 23.15 6.78
N LEU A 138 -13.63 22.71 7.32
CA LEU A 138 -12.47 22.22 6.58
C LEU A 138 -11.69 21.23 7.45
N GLY A 139 -12.07 19.96 7.36
CA GLY A 139 -11.37 18.84 7.98
C GLY A 139 -10.20 18.34 7.15
N VAL A 140 -9.14 17.88 7.80
CA VAL A 140 -7.97 17.20 7.18
C VAL A 140 -7.67 15.92 7.96
N ILE A 141 -7.38 14.85 7.23
CA ILE A 141 -7.13 13.47 7.68
C ILE A 141 -8.27 12.93 8.57
N GLY A 142 -9.31 12.37 7.94
CA GLY A 142 -10.44 11.69 8.56
C GLY A 142 -11.74 11.85 7.77
N TYR A 143 -12.88 11.69 8.45
CA TYR A 143 -14.20 12.01 7.92
C TYR A 143 -15.06 12.65 9.00
N SER A 144 -15.68 13.80 8.69
CA SER A 144 -16.50 14.57 9.64
C SER A 144 -17.53 13.68 10.38
N PRO A 145 -17.61 13.73 11.72
CA PRO A 145 -16.99 14.70 12.61
C PRO A 145 -15.56 14.35 13.10
N ILE A 146 -15.01 13.19 12.74
CA ILE A 146 -13.73 12.67 13.23
C ILE A 146 -12.60 12.99 12.23
N THR A 147 -11.88 14.09 12.44
CA THR A 147 -10.73 14.51 11.63
C THR A 147 -9.56 14.92 12.51
N LEU A 148 -8.33 14.66 12.06
CA LEU A 148 -7.08 15.02 12.74
C LEU A 148 -6.92 16.54 12.89
N PHE A 149 -7.44 17.28 11.92
CA PHE A 149 -7.60 18.74 11.93
C PHE A 149 -9.01 19.13 11.46
N ASP A 150 -9.57 20.22 11.98
CA ASP A 150 -10.92 20.73 11.73
C ASP A 150 -10.97 22.26 11.88
N PHE A 151 -10.71 22.98 10.79
CA PHE A 151 -10.93 24.43 10.71
C PHE A 151 -12.42 24.71 10.48
N ARG A 152 -12.98 25.71 11.17
CA ARG A 152 -14.34 26.22 10.93
C ARG A 152 -14.31 27.74 10.91
N ARG A 153 -15.08 28.38 10.03
CA ARG A 153 -15.29 29.83 10.01
C ARG A 153 -16.75 30.16 9.79
N ASP A 154 -17.33 30.89 10.73
CA ASP A 154 -18.64 31.52 10.63
C ASP A 154 -18.40 32.98 10.19
N PHE A 155 -19.05 33.43 9.11
CA PHE A 155 -18.82 34.77 8.58
C PHE A 155 -19.74 35.81 9.24
N GLY A 156 -21.01 35.51 9.49
CA GLY A 156 -21.96 36.42 10.16
C GLY A 156 -21.62 36.71 11.63
N THR A 157 -20.93 35.80 12.32
CA THR A 157 -20.44 36.01 13.70
C THR A 157 -18.92 36.19 13.80
N GLY A 158 -18.23 36.31 12.67
CA GLY A 158 -16.76 36.45 12.59
C GLY A 158 -15.93 35.28 13.15
N GLU A 159 -16.56 34.20 13.64
CA GLU A 159 -15.90 33.18 14.45
C GLU A 159 -14.99 32.25 13.62
N ILE A 160 -13.71 32.13 13.97
CA ILE A 160 -12.73 31.23 13.33
C ILE A 160 -12.21 30.19 14.34
N ASN A 161 -12.68 28.96 14.24
CA ASN A 161 -12.15 27.81 14.99
C ASN A 161 -11.08 27.05 14.17
N ARG A 162 -10.09 26.46 14.84
CA ARG A 162 -9.18 25.46 14.24
C ARG A 162 -8.86 24.37 15.27
N ARG A 163 -9.49 23.21 15.14
CA ARG A 163 -9.22 22.06 16.02
C ARG A 163 -8.15 21.17 15.39
N TRP A 164 -7.32 20.55 16.22
CA TRP A 164 -6.54 19.35 15.94
C TRP A 164 -6.96 18.27 16.95
N LEU A 165 -6.54 17.02 16.76
CA LEU A 165 -6.85 15.93 17.69
C LEU A 165 -6.52 16.26 19.17
N TRP A 166 -5.50 17.09 19.41
CA TRP A 166 -5.03 17.52 20.73
C TRP A 166 -5.08 19.05 20.95
N ALA A 167 -5.43 19.86 19.94
CA ALA A 167 -5.33 21.32 19.99
C ALA A 167 -6.58 22.07 19.52
N PHE A 168 -6.80 23.30 19.96
CA PHE A 168 -8.02 24.05 19.66
C PHE A 168 -7.84 25.57 19.67
N TYR A 169 -7.72 26.16 18.48
CA TYR A 169 -7.80 27.60 18.26
C TYR A 169 -9.26 28.06 18.11
N ARG A 170 -9.60 29.25 18.62
CA ARG A 170 -10.87 29.96 18.37
C ARG A 170 -10.64 31.47 18.39
N ARG A 171 -11.08 32.19 17.36
CA ARG A 171 -11.21 33.65 17.32
C ARG A 171 -12.68 34.04 17.18
N LYS A 172 -13.17 35.06 17.88
CA LYS A 172 -14.50 35.68 17.66
C LYS A 172 -14.47 37.16 18.08
N ASP A 173 -15.10 38.01 17.28
CA ASP A 173 -15.26 39.46 17.45
C ASP A 173 -13.91 40.20 17.54
N GLU A 174 -13.16 40.02 18.63
CA GLU A 174 -11.72 40.35 18.71
C GLU A 174 -10.90 39.40 19.60
N GLU A 175 -11.57 38.61 20.46
CA GLU A 175 -10.97 37.53 21.23
C GLU A 175 -10.38 36.46 20.30
N THR A 176 -9.13 36.07 20.53
CA THR A 176 -8.43 34.89 19.98
C THR A 176 -8.13 33.91 21.11
N SER A 177 -7.86 32.64 20.80
CA SER A 177 -7.45 31.61 21.76
C SER A 177 -6.86 30.38 21.06
N LEU A 178 -6.10 29.56 21.80
CA LEU A 178 -5.39 28.36 21.36
C LEU A 178 -5.16 27.41 22.56
N ASN A 179 -5.81 26.24 22.57
CA ASN A 179 -5.85 25.32 23.70
C ASN A 179 -5.33 23.92 23.27
N PHE A 180 -4.12 23.52 23.64
CA PHE A 180 -3.60 22.16 23.47
C PHE A 180 -3.82 21.39 24.78
N PHE A 181 -4.74 20.44 24.87
CA PHE A 181 -5.07 19.85 26.18
C PHE A 181 -4.11 18.70 26.55
N PRO A 182 -3.56 18.63 27.79
CA PRO A 182 -3.64 19.60 28.89
C PRO A 182 -2.54 20.69 28.88
N LEU A 183 -1.65 20.66 27.88
CA LEU A 183 -0.38 21.37 27.89
C LEU A 183 -0.44 22.89 27.60
N ILE A 184 -1.18 23.41 26.62
CA ILE A 184 -1.13 24.85 26.21
C ILE A 184 -2.51 25.49 26.32
N ARG A 185 -2.62 26.75 26.76
CA ARG A 185 -3.85 27.55 26.72
C ARG A 185 -3.59 29.05 26.59
N HIS A 186 -3.58 29.56 25.38
CA HIS A 186 -3.56 31.00 25.07
C HIS A 186 -4.96 31.54 24.77
N LYS A 187 -5.19 32.81 25.10
CA LYS A 187 -6.39 33.62 24.84
C LYS A 187 -6.00 35.11 24.79
N LYS A 188 -6.45 35.86 23.80
CA LYS A 188 -6.05 37.26 23.57
C LYS A 188 -7.19 38.10 22.98
N LYS A 189 -7.67 39.07 23.75
CA LYS A 189 -8.49 40.23 23.36
C LYS A 189 -7.57 41.44 23.03
N PRO A 190 -8.08 42.65 22.78
CA PRO A 190 -7.24 43.85 22.61
C PRO A 190 -6.51 44.21 23.91
N GLU A 191 -7.25 44.24 25.02
CA GLU A 191 -6.76 44.55 26.37
C GLU A 191 -6.14 43.29 27.01
N ASP A 192 -6.98 42.26 27.26
CA ASP A 192 -6.59 41.02 27.95
C ASP A 192 -5.76 40.04 27.09
N VAL A 193 -4.65 39.49 27.62
CA VAL A 193 -3.81 38.47 26.97
C VAL A 193 -3.35 37.41 27.97
N PHE A 194 -3.99 36.25 27.97
CA PHE A 194 -3.68 35.04 28.76
C PHE A 194 -2.91 34.00 27.92
N SER A 195 -1.87 33.34 28.45
CA SER A 195 -0.98 32.44 27.67
C SER A 195 -0.27 31.40 28.53
N TYR A 196 -0.89 30.24 28.69
CA TYR A 196 -0.42 29.09 29.46
C TYR A 196 0.32 28.06 28.61
N PHE A 197 1.36 27.44 29.15
CA PHE A 197 2.02 26.22 28.68
C PHE A 197 2.49 25.41 29.90
N PHE A 198 1.72 24.42 30.34
CA PHE A 198 2.02 23.58 31.49
C PHE A 198 3.20 22.60 31.24
N PRO A 199 4.11 22.44 32.21
CA PRO A 199 4.34 23.34 33.35
C PRO A 199 5.02 24.66 32.96
N PHE A 200 5.75 24.68 31.84
CA PHE A 200 6.79 25.63 31.46
C PHE A 200 6.51 27.15 31.55
N TYR A 201 5.33 27.70 31.29
CA TYR A 201 5.03 29.13 31.54
C TYR A 201 3.53 29.48 31.65
N ASN A 202 3.22 30.64 32.21
CA ASN A 202 1.93 31.30 32.11
C ASN A 202 2.11 32.83 31.99
N TYR A 203 1.50 33.48 31.01
CA TYR A 203 1.57 34.93 30.82
C TYR A 203 0.17 35.54 30.77
N GLU A 204 -0.17 36.40 31.71
CA GLU A 204 -1.49 37.05 31.79
C GLU A 204 -1.33 38.58 31.89
N ARG A 205 -2.00 39.29 30.99
CA ARG A 205 -2.06 40.75 30.86
C ARG A 205 -3.52 41.15 30.80
N ASP A 206 -3.81 42.33 31.29
CA ASP A 206 -5.13 42.99 31.23
C ASP A 206 -4.93 44.51 31.04
N ALA A 207 -5.96 45.31 31.29
CA ALA A 207 -5.89 46.77 31.28
C ALA A 207 -5.15 47.38 32.49
N GLN A 208 -4.78 46.58 33.50
CA GLN A 208 -4.26 47.01 34.79
C GLN A 208 -2.76 46.67 34.95
N GLY A 209 -2.31 45.54 34.38
CA GLY A 209 -0.89 45.16 34.40
C GLY A 209 -0.51 43.97 33.49
N ARG A 210 0.66 43.38 33.79
CA ARG A 210 1.17 42.15 33.16
C ARG A 210 1.81 41.23 34.20
N THR A 211 1.67 39.94 34.00
CA THR A 211 2.25 38.85 34.80
C THR A 211 2.91 37.82 33.88
N LEU A 212 4.03 37.24 34.30
CA LEU A 212 4.73 36.15 33.61
C LEU A 212 5.29 35.16 34.62
N GLY A 213 4.56 34.08 34.84
CA GLY A 213 5.01 32.88 35.52
C GLY A 213 5.81 31.96 34.59
N ILE A 214 6.85 31.31 35.10
CA ILE A 214 7.62 30.25 34.41
C ILE A 214 7.62 29.00 35.29
N LEU A 215 7.44 27.81 34.71
CA LEU A 215 7.36 26.52 35.39
C LEU A 215 6.28 26.47 36.51
N GLY A 216 5.06 26.90 36.18
CA GLY A 216 3.85 26.72 36.97
C GLY A 216 2.63 27.43 36.35
N TYR A 217 1.43 27.24 36.93
CA TYR A 217 0.37 28.25 36.82
C TYR A 217 0.78 29.46 37.66
N ALA A 218 0.30 30.68 37.34
CA ALA A 218 0.76 31.92 37.97
C ALA A 218 0.97 31.88 39.52
N PRO A 219 0.09 31.26 40.36
CA PRO A 219 0.29 31.25 41.82
C PRO A 219 1.27 30.20 42.36
N LEU A 220 1.86 29.33 41.52
CA LEU A 220 2.85 28.31 41.91
C LEU A 220 4.14 28.40 41.04
N SER A 221 4.34 29.46 40.25
CA SER A 221 5.42 29.50 39.25
C SER A 221 6.83 29.72 39.85
N LEU A 222 7.80 28.98 39.30
CA LEU A 222 9.22 28.92 39.67
C LEU A 222 10.00 30.23 39.42
N VAL A 223 9.46 31.06 38.52
CA VAL A 223 9.79 32.48 38.33
C VAL A 223 8.46 33.20 38.20
N ASP A 224 8.30 34.36 38.84
CA ASP A 224 7.17 35.27 38.60
C ASP A 224 7.68 36.70 38.40
N LEU A 225 7.04 37.41 37.47
CA LEU A 225 7.40 38.73 36.98
C LEU A 225 6.12 39.53 36.76
N ARG A 226 5.83 40.49 37.64
CA ARG A 226 4.62 41.32 37.57
C ARG A 226 4.98 42.80 37.42
N GLN A 227 4.27 43.50 36.54
CA GLN A 227 4.38 44.94 36.36
C GLN A 227 2.98 45.56 36.33
N ASP A 228 2.77 46.58 37.14
CA ASP A 228 1.52 47.34 37.23
C ASP A 228 1.62 48.64 36.42
N TYR A 229 0.56 49.02 35.70
CA TYR A 229 0.57 50.22 34.85
C TYR A 229 0.06 51.49 35.50
N GLN A 230 -0.61 51.43 36.65
CA GLN A 230 -1.06 52.62 37.37
C GLN A 230 -0.08 53.04 38.48
N THR A 231 0.64 52.08 39.09
CA THR A 231 1.65 52.39 40.13
C THR A 231 3.09 52.40 39.59
N GLY A 232 3.35 51.80 38.43
CA GLY A 232 4.69 51.68 37.84
C GLY A 232 5.61 50.63 38.50
N GLU A 233 5.16 49.97 39.57
CA GLU A 233 5.96 49.00 40.30
C GLU A 233 6.26 47.74 39.48
N THR A 234 7.45 47.16 39.67
CA THR A 234 7.91 45.96 38.95
C THR A 234 8.50 44.93 39.91
N TYR A 235 7.81 43.81 40.07
CA TYR A 235 8.14 42.71 40.99
C TYR A 235 8.78 41.53 40.24
N LYS A 236 9.82 40.92 40.85
CA LYS A 236 10.52 39.74 40.30
C LYS A 236 10.92 38.73 41.38
N ARG A 237 10.74 37.43 41.13
CA ARG A 237 11.28 36.32 41.95
C ARG A 237 11.72 35.15 41.06
N TYR A 238 12.75 34.38 41.47
CA TYR A 238 13.34 33.28 40.70
C TYR A 238 13.87 32.15 41.60
N ALA A 239 13.82 30.87 41.18
CA ALA A 239 14.93 29.89 41.30
C ALA A 239 14.60 28.50 40.71
N LEU A 240 15.38 28.01 39.72
CA LEU A 240 16.38 26.91 39.89
C LEU A 240 17.14 26.59 38.57
N VAL A 241 18.41 27.02 38.50
CA VAL A 241 19.50 26.64 37.54
C VAL A 241 19.28 26.80 36.02
N THR A 242 20.20 27.53 35.39
CA THR A 242 20.58 27.42 33.97
C THR A 242 22.09 27.63 33.88
N TYR A 243 22.83 26.87 33.07
CA TYR A 243 24.28 27.07 32.89
C TYR A 243 24.60 27.74 31.55
N ARG A 244 25.44 28.77 31.59
CA ARG A 244 26.07 29.39 30.40
C ARG A 244 27.39 30.06 30.81
N LYS A 245 28.52 29.63 30.24
CA LYS A 245 29.81 30.33 30.39
C LYS A 245 29.99 31.35 29.25
N ARG A 246 30.89 32.32 29.44
CA ARG A 246 31.27 33.33 28.43
C ARG A 246 32.03 32.69 27.27
N ASP A 247 31.32 32.27 26.22
CA ASP A 247 31.77 32.38 24.82
C ASP A 247 30.55 32.21 23.87
N PRO A 248 30.55 32.76 22.63
CA PRO A 248 29.39 32.65 21.73
C PRO A 248 29.17 31.26 21.10
N THR A 249 30.15 30.36 21.15
CA THR A 249 30.34 29.30 20.14
C THR A 249 30.03 27.86 20.58
N THR A 250 29.78 27.58 21.87
CA THR A 250 29.63 26.20 22.36
C THR A 250 28.38 25.98 23.20
N SER A 251 27.52 25.04 22.76
CA SER A 251 26.41 24.51 23.58
C SER A 251 26.25 23.01 23.32
N LEU A 252 26.35 22.19 24.38
CA LEU A 252 26.15 20.75 24.31
C LEU A 252 24.66 20.43 24.47
N SER A 253 24.10 19.61 23.57
CA SER A 253 22.70 19.18 23.60
C SER A 253 22.61 17.66 23.52
N VAL A 254 21.93 17.03 24.48
CA VAL A 254 21.66 15.58 24.48
C VAL A 254 20.29 15.32 23.85
N TYR A 255 20.27 14.64 22.70
CA TYR A 255 19.08 14.19 21.96
C TYR A 255 17.89 15.18 21.88
N PRO A 256 17.95 16.18 20.98
CA PRO A 256 16.86 17.13 20.80
C PRO A 256 15.63 16.50 20.13
N LEU A 257 14.60 16.20 20.92
CA LEU A 257 13.21 16.17 20.42
C LEU A 257 12.79 17.53 19.86
N TYR A 258 13.46 18.62 20.27
CA TYR A 258 13.34 19.98 19.76
C TYR A 258 14.74 20.60 19.64
N ARG A 259 15.13 21.04 18.45
CA ARG A 259 16.37 21.76 18.14
C ARG A 259 16.01 23.13 17.57
N GLN A 260 16.52 24.21 18.15
CA GLN A 260 16.40 25.56 17.59
C GLN A 260 17.79 26.18 17.45
N GLN A 261 18.13 26.61 16.23
CA GLN A 261 19.40 27.21 15.87
C GLN A 261 19.14 28.65 15.44
N ARG A 262 19.96 29.60 15.87
CA ARG A 262 19.92 31.01 15.43
C ARG A 262 21.34 31.54 15.27
N ALA A 263 21.59 32.20 14.15
CA ALA A 263 22.83 32.89 13.82
C ALA A 263 22.48 34.27 13.19
N PRO A 264 23.44 35.20 13.04
CA PRO A 264 23.19 36.44 12.33
C PRO A 264 22.71 36.16 10.90
N GLY A 265 21.45 36.50 10.59
CA GLY A 265 20.84 36.24 9.30
C GLY A 265 20.36 34.80 9.05
N GLU A 266 20.41 33.88 10.01
CA GLU A 266 19.84 32.52 9.86
C GLU A 266 19.11 32.01 11.11
N SER A 267 18.06 31.22 10.91
CA SER A 267 17.36 30.53 11.99
C SER A 267 16.73 29.22 11.52
N SER A 268 16.78 28.18 12.33
CA SER A 268 16.04 26.94 12.09
C SER A 268 15.41 26.40 13.38
N THR A 269 14.39 25.56 13.24
CA THR A 269 13.64 24.95 14.32
C THR A 269 13.11 23.60 13.84
N GLU A 270 13.50 22.55 14.54
CA GLU A 270 13.35 21.15 14.16
C GLU A 270 12.75 20.38 15.34
N LEU A 271 11.78 19.52 15.08
CA LEU A 271 11.04 18.73 16.07
C LEU A 271 10.77 17.35 15.46
N MET A 272 11.77 16.46 15.53
CA MET A 272 11.74 15.18 14.80
C MET A 272 10.65 14.22 15.32
N PRO A 273 10.04 13.39 14.45
CA PRO A 273 10.03 13.45 12.97
C PRO A 273 8.94 14.41 12.42
N ILE A 274 8.29 15.19 13.30
CA ILE A 274 6.98 15.82 13.05
C ILE A 274 7.09 17.11 12.24
N PHE A 275 8.14 17.92 12.45
CA PHE A 275 8.21 19.30 11.96
C PHE A 275 9.67 19.74 11.73
N TYR A 276 9.90 20.50 10.67
CA TYR A 276 11.13 21.25 10.40
C TYR A 276 10.76 22.62 9.81
N HIS A 277 11.48 23.66 10.20
CA HIS A 277 11.36 25.01 9.65
C HIS A 277 12.73 25.71 9.66
N ALA A 278 13.16 26.25 8.53
CA ALA A 278 14.38 27.04 8.39
C ALA A 278 14.09 28.37 7.68
N ARG A 279 14.84 29.42 8.03
CA ARG A 279 14.79 30.73 7.40
C ARG A 279 16.18 31.36 7.35
N LYS A 280 16.60 31.84 6.18
CA LYS A 280 17.78 32.69 5.99
C LYS A 280 17.36 34.07 5.53
N THR A 281 17.85 35.12 6.18
CA THR A 281 17.55 36.52 5.88
C THR A 281 18.32 36.96 4.63
N PHE A 282 19.59 36.58 4.50
CA PHE A 282 20.31 36.66 3.23
C PHE A 282 19.70 35.65 2.24
N GLY A 283 19.31 36.13 1.05
CA GLY A 283 18.55 35.35 0.05
C GLY A 283 17.07 35.12 0.40
N ASN A 284 16.60 35.59 1.56
CA ASN A 284 15.20 35.51 2.03
C ASN A 284 14.58 34.09 1.96
N TYR A 285 15.42 33.06 2.10
CA TYR A 285 15.03 31.65 2.05
C TYR A 285 14.13 31.28 3.23
N ILE A 286 13.09 30.48 2.98
CA ILE A 286 12.22 29.85 3.99
C ILE A 286 11.95 28.41 3.55
N HIS A 287 12.22 27.44 4.41
CA HIS A 287 11.83 26.04 4.21
C HIS A 287 10.99 25.56 5.40
N PHE A 288 10.04 24.67 5.13
CA PHE A 288 9.15 24.08 6.12
C PHE A 288 8.76 22.69 5.67
N SER A 289 8.82 21.68 6.54
CA SER A 289 8.27 20.36 6.27
C SER A 289 7.64 19.72 7.50
N MET A 290 6.76 18.74 7.28
CA MET A 290 6.12 17.97 8.34
C MET A 290 6.05 16.47 8.02
N PHE A 291 6.22 15.66 9.07
CA PHE A 291 6.26 14.20 9.04
C PHE A 291 7.25 13.67 8.00
N GLY A 292 8.55 13.86 8.27
CA GLY A 292 9.66 13.41 7.44
C GLY A 292 10.45 12.28 8.09
N LEU A 293 10.76 11.22 7.33
CA LEU A 293 11.70 10.16 7.77
C LEU A 293 13.14 10.37 7.27
N SER A 294 13.33 11.24 6.28
CA SER A 294 14.61 11.79 5.79
C SER A 294 14.30 12.87 4.75
N ASN A 295 15.34 13.47 4.13
CA ASN A 295 15.25 14.51 3.09
C ASN A 295 14.50 14.09 1.79
N TYR A 296 13.92 12.89 1.73
CA TYR A 296 13.33 12.30 0.52
C TYR A 296 11.85 11.92 0.65
N ALA A 297 11.23 12.06 1.83
CA ALA A 297 9.85 11.65 2.07
C ALA A 297 9.17 12.48 3.17
N ASN A 298 8.66 13.66 2.79
CA ASN A 298 7.86 14.56 3.64
C ASN A 298 6.36 14.42 3.30
N ILE A 299 5.46 14.39 4.31
CA ILE A 299 4.00 14.42 4.04
C ILE A 299 3.56 15.81 3.59
N PHE A 300 4.18 16.86 4.13
CA PHE A 300 3.99 18.24 3.68
C PHE A 300 5.34 18.95 3.60
N GLU A 301 5.51 19.79 2.59
CA GLU A 301 6.71 20.61 2.36
C GLU A 301 6.35 21.95 1.73
N TYR A 302 7.04 23.00 2.12
CA TYR A 302 6.95 24.35 1.59
C TYR A 302 8.35 24.97 1.52
N THR A 303 8.72 25.49 0.35
CA THR A 303 10.00 26.15 0.12
C THR A 303 9.77 27.50 -0.56
N ARG A 304 10.46 28.52 -0.08
CA ARG A 304 10.63 29.81 -0.74
C ARG A 304 12.11 30.13 -0.78
N ASP A 305 12.62 30.50 -1.93
CA ASP A 305 14.01 30.93 -2.15
C ASP A 305 13.93 32.11 -3.13
N ASP A 306 13.98 33.33 -2.61
CA ASP A 306 13.86 34.54 -3.45
C ASP A 306 15.10 34.69 -4.36
N GLY A 307 16.25 34.14 -3.98
CA GLY A 307 17.47 34.09 -4.80
C GLY A 307 17.31 33.21 -6.04
N ARG A 308 16.69 32.03 -5.90
CA ARG A 308 16.30 31.17 -7.04
C ARG A 308 14.96 31.55 -7.67
N LYS A 309 14.27 32.58 -7.15
CA LYS A 309 12.87 32.93 -7.47
C LYS A 309 11.92 31.72 -7.35
N LEU A 310 12.20 30.80 -6.43
CA LEU A 310 11.48 29.55 -6.21
C LEU A 310 10.44 29.70 -5.10
N LEU A 311 9.23 29.17 -5.33
CA LEU A 311 8.14 29.07 -4.37
C LEU A 311 7.40 27.74 -4.59
N SER A 312 7.68 26.72 -3.79
CA SER A 312 7.06 25.40 -3.88
C SER A 312 6.25 25.00 -2.65
N TRP A 313 5.20 24.23 -2.89
CA TRP A 313 4.28 23.66 -1.90
C TRP A 313 3.97 22.24 -2.32
N HIS A 314 4.26 21.24 -1.50
CA HIS A 314 4.00 19.83 -1.81
C HIS A 314 3.30 19.15 -0.63
N MET A 315 2.29 18.35 -0.93
CA MET A 315 1.57 17.49 -0.01
C MET A 315 1.50 16.09 -0.64
N ALA A 316 2.18 15.13 0.00
CA ALA A 316 2.50 13.83 -0.58
C ALA A 316 1.27 13.15 -1.21
N LEU A 317 1.41 12.74 -2.48
CA LEU A 317 0.38 12.05 -3.27
C LEU A 317 -0.98 12.78 -3.43
N VAL A 318 -1.12 14.04 -2.98
CA VAL A 318 -2.40 14.77 -3.00
C VAL A 318 -2.34 16.06 -3.81
N TYR A 319 -1.37 16.94 -3.55
CA TYR A 319 -1.25 18.24 -4.23
C TYR A 319 0.19 18.72 -4.29
N GLY A 320 0.58 19.31 -5.42
CA GLY A 320 1.83 20.05 -5.57
C GLY A 320 1.58 21.39 -6.26
N SER A 321 2.37 22.40 -5.94
CA SER A 321 2.37 23.69 -6.60
C SER A 321 3.74 24.34 -6.47
N SER A 322 4.50 24.41 -7.55
CA SER A 322 5.78 25.11 -7.61
C SER A 322 5.74 26.29 -8.57
N ARG A 323 6.60 27.28 -8.32
CA ARG A 323 6.91 28.37 -9.25
C ARG A 323 8.40 28.62 -9.16
N GLU A 324 9.09 28.64 -10.29
CA GLU A 324 10.53 28.84 -10.39
C GLU A 324 10.76 29.93 -11.44
N GLY A 325 10.98 31.16 -10.95
CA GLY A 325 10.96 32.36 -11.77
C GLY A 325 9.59 32.59 -12.44
N SER A 326 9.61 32.53 -13.76
CA SER A 326 8.45 32.62 -14.65
C SER A 326 7.62 31.33 -14.69
N ARG A 327 8.29 30.18 -14.70
CA ARG A 327 7.65 28.86 -14.80
C ARG A 327 6.83 28.56 -13.56
N SER A 328 5.62 28.07 -13.76
CA SER A 328 4.69 27.64 -12.72
C SER A 328 4.21 26.22 -12.98
N GLU A 329 4.01 25.43 -11.94
CA GLU A 329 3.51 24.07 -12.02
C GLU A 329 2.52 23.79 -10.89
N LYS A 330 1.51 22.99 -11.18
CA LYS A 330 0.58 22.39 -10.21
C LYS A 330 0.41 20.91 -10.50
N SER A 331 0.21 20.10 -9.47
CA SER A 331 -0.18 18.70 -9.58
C SER A 331 -1.27 18.36 -8.57
N ILE A 332 -2.14 17.41 -8.94
CA ILE A 332 -3.23 16.90 -8.11
C ILE A 332 -3.17 15.38 -8.24
N ILE A 333 -3.10 14.66 -7.11
CA ILE A 333 -2.94 13.20 -7.06
C ILE A 333 -1.78 12.76 -7.99
N TRP A 334 -0.56 13.18 -7.65
CA TRP A 334 0.65 12.88 -8.44
C TRP A 334 0.83 11.36 -8.62
N PRO A 335 1.18 10.86 -9.82
CA PRO A 335 1.56 11.59 -11.04
C PRO A 335 0.39 11.92 -11.99
N PHE A 336 -0.86 11.56 -11.63
CA PHE A 336 -1.97 11.46 -12.59
C PHE A 336 -2.42 12.80 -13.19
N PHE A 337 -2.49 13.88 -12.41
CA PHE A 337 -2.82 15.21 -12.92
C PHE A 337 -1.70 16.20 -12.65
N ARG A 338 -1.25 16.89 -13.71
CA ARG A 338 -0.17 17.90 -13.68
C ARG A 338 -0.52 19.01 -14.67
N SER A 339 -0.23 20.26 -14.34
CA SER A 339 -0.35 21.41 -15.24
C SER A 339 0.83 22.33 -15.00
N ALA A 340 1.69 22.52 -15.99
CA ALA A 340 2.80 23.47 -15.96
C ALA A 340 2.57 24.58 -17.01
N HIS A 341 3.03 25.78 -16.70
CA HIS A 341 3.02 26.91 -17.62
C HIS A 341 4.21 27.86 -17.34
N ASN A 342 5.03 28.10 -18.36
CA ASN A 342 5.98 29.22 -18.40
C ASN A 342 5.46 30.30 -19.37
N PRO A 343 5.29 31.57 -18.96
CA PRO A 343 4.94 32.67 -19.86
C PRO A 343 6.12 33.14 -20.74
N GLU A 344 7.37 33.02 -20.29
CA GLU A 344 8.55 33.53 -21.04
C GLU A 344 8.88 32.65 -22.26
N THR A 345 8.66 31.34 -22.17
CA THR A 345 8.89 30.38 -23.27
C THR A 345 7.58 29.89 -23.92
N GLU A 346 6.46 30.56 -23.63
CA GLU A 346 5.06 30.13 -23.89
C GLU A 346 4.68 28.69 -23.45
N GLU A 347 5.57 27.94 -22.79
CA GLU A 347 5.39 26.53 -22.42
C GLU A 347 4.09 26.33 -21.64
N LYS A 348 3.29 25.32 -22.03
CA LYS A 348 2.08 24.85 -21.36
C LYS A 348 2.03 23.31 -21.44
N ASP A 349 2.25 22.63 -20.32
CA ASP A 349 2.11 21.17 -20.19
C ASP A 349 0.87 20.81 -19.34
N LEU A 350 0.14 19.76 -19.71
CA LEU A 350 -1.09 19.31 -19.05
C LEU A 350 -1.21 17.77 -19.14
N ASN A 351 -1.05 17.08 -18.01
CA ASN A 351 -1.37 15.67 -17.85
C ASN A 351 -2.76 15.51 -17.20
N LEU A 352 -3.57 14.59 -17.70
CA LEU A 352 -4.81 14.12 -17.07
C LEU A 352 -4.83 12.60 -17.07
N LEU A 353 -4.97 11.95 -15.91
CA LEU A 353 -4.86 10.49 -15.76
C LEU A 353 -3.61 9.91 -16.47
N TRP A 354 -2.44 10.52 -16.25
CA TRP A 354 -1.17 10.07 -16.84
C TRP A 354 -0.96 8.56 -16.61
N PRO A 355 -0.57 7.77 -17.64
CA PRO A 355 -0.05 8.19 -18.95
C PRO A 355 -1.10 8.50 -20.04
N LEU A 356 -2.40 8.31 -19.75
CA LEU A 356 -3.48 8.27 -20.75
C LEU A 356 -3.61 9.58 -21.55
N PHE A 357 -3.82 10.73 -20.89
CA PHE A 357 -3.89 12.02 -21.57
C PHE A 357 -2.71 12.93 -21.20
N LYS A 358 -2.07 13.49 -22.22
CA LYS A 358 -1.06 14.55 -22.10
C LYS A 358 -1.24 15.57 -23.23
N ARG A 359 -1.09 16.85 -22.94
CA ARG A 359 -1.04 17.95 -23.92
C ARG A 359 0.08 18.92 -23.56
N TYR A 360 1.01 19.13 -24.47
CA TYR A 360 2.14 20.06 -24.34
C TYR A 360 2.09 21.10 -25.47
N ARG A 361 2.54 22.33 -25.22
CA ARG A 361 2.77 23.37 -26.23
C ARG A 361 3.89 24.30 -25.78
N ASN A 362 4.82 24.62 -26.67
CA ASN A 362 5.60 25.87 -26.71
C ASN A 362 5.40 26.51 -28.12
N PRO A 363 6.20 27.50 -28.58
CA PRO A 363 6.05 28.07 -29.93
C PRO A 363 6.32 27.03 -31.04
N ASP A 364 7.40 26.28 -30.90
CA ASP A 364 7.96 25.36 -31.90
C ASP A 364 7.23 24.01 -31.96
N TYR A 365 6.84 23.49 -30.80
CA TYR A 365 6.33 22.14 -30.62
C TYR A 365 4.99 22.12 -29.87
N PHE A 366 3.99 21.53 -30.50
CA PHE A 366 2.70 21.20 -29.89
C PHE A 366 2.50 19.70 -29.92
N SER A 367 2.01 19.11 -28.83
CA SER A 367 1.50 17.74 -28.83
C SER A 367 0.25 17.57 -27.97
N GLU A 368 -0.60 16.63 -28.35
CA GLU A 368 -1.81 16.24 -27.61
C GLU A 368 -2.07 14.76 -27.84
N ARG A 369 -2.17 13.96 -26.77
CA ARG A 369 -2.41 12.51 -26.84
C ARG A 369 -3.49 12.08 -25.86
N PHE A 370 -4.24 11.06 -26.27
CA PHE A 370 -5.23 10.31 -25.49
C PHE A 370 -5.09 8.82 -25.86
N LEU A 371 -4.25 8.10 -25.14
CA LEU A 371 -3.92 6.70 -25.43
C LEU A 371 -5.06 5.74 -25.00
N PRO A 372 -5.31 4.65 -25.75
CA PRO A 372 -4.71 4.24 -27.02
C PRO A 372 -5.53 4.71 -28.25
N PHE A 373 -6.20 5.87 -28.20
CA PHE A 373 -7.18 6.27 -29.21
C PHE A 373 -6.68 7.34 -30.19
N TYR A 374 -5.99 8.37 -29.71
CA TYR A 374 -5.59 9.52 -30.52
C TYR A 374 -4.25 10.11 -30.07
N ALA A 375 -3.44 10.59 -31.01
CA ALA A 375 -2.42 11.59 -30.74
C ALA A 375 -2.24 12.55 -31.92
N ARG A 376 -1.72 13.73 -31.64
CA ARG A 376 -1.31 14.73 -32.63
C ARG A 376 -0.06 15.46 -32.16
N ALA A 377 0.82 15.79 -33.08
CA ALA A 377 1.86 16.79 -32.94
C ALA A 377 1.74 17.90 -34.00
N ARG A 378 2.32 19.06 -33.73
CA ARG A 378 2.82 20.03 -34.72
C ARG A 378 4.25 20.35 -34.31
N ASP A 379 5.16 20.37 -35.26
CA ASP A 379 6.59 20.45 -35.04
C ASP A 379 7.19 21.37 -36.11
N SER A 380 7.99 22.37 -35.73
CA SER A 380 8.63 23.31 -36.67
C SER A 380 9.91 22.75 -37.29
N GLU A 381 10.62 21.83 -36.61
CA GLU A 381 11.91 21.31 -37.04
C GLU A 381 11.80 20.09 -37.96
N PHE A 382 10.70 19.32 -37.84
CA PHE A 382 10.37 18.21 -38.74
C PHE A 382 10.44 18.63 -40.22
N LYS A 383 11.35 18.04 -40.99
CA LYS A 383 11.55 18.31 -42.43
C LYS A 383 11.16 17.11 -43.29
N ASN A 384 11.55 15.89 -42.91
CA ASN A 384 11.46 14.68 -43.75
C ASN A 384 10.88 13.45 -43.03
N PHE A 385 10.37 12.48 -43.81
CA PHE A 385 9.78 11.23 -43.29
C PHE A 385 10.78 10.37 -42.48
N SER A 386 12.07 10.43 -42.80
CA SER A 386 13.16 9.76 -42.07
C SER A 386 13.40 10.29 -40.65
N GLU A 387 12.88 11.47 -40.31
CA GLU A 387 13.01 12.10 -38.99
C GLU A 387 11.83 11.72 -38.05
N LEU A 388 10.88 10.91 -38.53
CA LEU A 388 9.87 10.31 -37.66
C LEU A 388 10.56 9.42 -36.61
N PRO A 389 10.43 9.69 -35.30
CA PRO A 389 11.12 8.92 -34.27
C PRO A 389 10.65 7.45 -34.32
N PRO A 390 11.51 6.44 -34.06
CA PRO A 390 11.19 5.04 -34.37
C PRO A 390 9.85 4.53 -33.82
N TRP A 391 9.43 5.00 -32.64
CA TRP A 391 8.12 4.64 -32.06
C TRP A 391 6.92 5.10 -32.89
N ALA A 392 7.05 6.11 -33.75
CA ALA A 392 6.01 6.59 -34.66
C ALA A 392 5.69 5.60 -35.80
N LEU A 393 6.63 4.70 -36.12
CA LEU A 393 6.49 3.68 -37.17
C LEU A 393 5.93 2.36 -36.62
N PHE A 394 6.25 2.00 -35.38
CA PHE A 394 5.86 0.71 -34.78
C PHE A 394 4.59 0.78 -33.90
N SER A 395 4.34 -0.29 -33.14
CA SER A 395 3.16 -0.55 -32.29
C SER A 395 3.66 -0.93 -30.88
N PRO A 396 2.95 -0.66 -29.77
CA PRO A 396 1.57 -0.15 -29.65
C PRO A 396 1.47 1.39 -29.61
N LEU A 397 0.76 1.94 -30.58
CA LEU A 397 0.47 3.37 -30.71
C LEU A 397 -1.04 3.66 -30.78
N PRO A 398 -1.48 4.92 -30.59
CA PRO A 398 -2.90 5.24 -30.63
C PRO A 398 -3.53 4.99 -32.00
N ALA A 399 -4.81 4.60 -31.98
CA ALA A 399 -5.57 4.27 -33.19
C ALA A 399 -5.62 5.38 -34.24
N TRP A 400 -5.53 6.65 -33.84
CA TRP A 400 -5.32 7.79 -34.73
C TRP A 400 -4.05 8.57 -34.36
N TYR A 401 -3.24 8.97 -35.33
CA TYR A 401 -2.05 9.80 -35.16
C TYR A 401 -1.98 10.90 -36.24
N ARG A 402 -1.35 12.04 -35.93
CA ARG A 402 -1.05 13.11 -36.91
C ARG A 402 0.20 13.89 -36.49
N VAL A 403 1.08 14.22 -37.43
CA VAL A 403 2.17 15.20 -37.27
C VAL A 403 2.21 16.14 -38.47
N SER A 404 2.62 17.39 -38.28
CA SER A 404 2.68 18.38 -39.35
C SER A 404 3.61 19.53 -39.01
N ASN A 405 4.36 20.01 -40.01
CA ASN A 405 5.03 21.31 -39.96
C ASN A 405 4.17 22.33 -40.74
N GLU A 406 4.79 23.30 -41.41
CA GLU A 406 4.07 24.27 -42.26
C GLU A 406 3.78 23.74 -43.67
N LYS A 407 4.74 23.02 -44.29
CA LYS A 407 4.65 22.55 -45.69
C LYS A 407 3.99 21.17 -45.83
N TYR A 408 4.19 20.28 -44.86
CA TYR A 408 3.82 18.86 -44.88
C TYR A 408 2.95 18.47 -43.68
N GLY A 409 2.22 17.36 -43.81
CA GLY A 409 1.44 16.81 -42.69
C GLY A 409 1.04 15.36 -42.87
N PHE A 410 1.62 14.48 -42.07
CA PHE A 410 1.33 13.05 -42.02
C PHE A 410 0.19 12.75 -41.05
N ASN A 411 -0.72 11.85 -41.44
CA ASN A 411 -1.80 11.33 -40.62
C ASN A 411 -1.73 9.80 -40.68
N ARG A 412 -2.17 9.12 -39.62
CA ARG A 412 -2.18 7.65 -39.55
C ARG A 412 -3.43 7.18 -38.82
N PHE A 413 -4.09 6.14 -39.34
CA PHE A 413 -5.17 5.42 -38.69
C PHE A 413 -4.82 3.93 -38.62
N LEU A 414 -4.61 3.41 -37.41
CA LEU A 414 -4.07 2.09 -37.09
C LEU A 414 -2.71 1.83 -37.77
N TRP A 415 -2.70 1.27 -38.99
CA TRP A 415 -1.50 1.06 -39.81
C TRP A 415 -1.52 1.87 -41.13
N LEU A 416 -2.65 2.47 -41.52
CA LEU A 416 -2.76 3.27 -42.75
C LEU A 416 -2.23 4.68 -42.52
N GLY A 417 -1.11 5.02 -43.14
CA GLY A 417 -0.53 6.37 -43.15
C GLY A 417 -0.82 7.14 -44.44
N TRP A 418 -0.98 8.47 -44.39
CA TRP A 418 -1.14 9.32 -45.57
C TRP A 418 -0.66 10.76 -45.34
N LEU A 419 -0.24 11.44 -46.41
CA LEU A 419 0.11 12.86 -46.41
C LEU A 419 -1.11 13.73 -46.76
N THR A 420 -1.26 14.86 -46.07
CA THR A 420 -2.39 15.80 -46.23
C THR A 420 -2.05 17.12 -46.89
N ARG A 421 -0.77 17.53 -46.90
CA ARG A 421 -0.26 18.64 -47.73
C ARG A 421 0.85 18.14 -48.67
N SER A 422 0.52 18.15 -49.95
CA SER A 422 1.34 18.41 -51.14
C SER A 422 0.45 19.28 -52.06
N PRO A 423 0.99 20.14 -52.94
CA PRO A 423 0.14 21.02 -53.74
C PRO A 423 -0.64 20.25 -54.83
N ASP A 424 -0.01 19.24 -55.43
CA ASP A 424 -0.42 18.66 -56.73
C ASP A 424 -1.13 17.29 -56.63
N GLY A 425 -1.61 16.92 -55.44
CA GLY A 425 -2.19 15.60 -55.16
C GLY A 425 -3.69 15.60 -54.85
N ARG A 426 -4.50 14.92 -55.67
CA ARG A 426 -5.96 14.71 -55.50
C ARG A 426 -6.28 13.78 -54.32
N LYS A 427 -7.34 14.12 -53.57
CA LYS A 427 -7.76 13.40 -52.36
C LYS A 427 -9.29 13.36 -52.25
N ASP A 428 -9.91 12.27 -52.69
CA ASP A 428 -11.34 12.01 -52.51
C ASP A 428 -11.52 11.09 -51.29
N VAL A 429 -12.31 11.49 -50.28
CA VAL A 429 -12.59 10.65 -49.10
C VAL A 429 -14.07 10.76 -48.73
N PHE A 430 -14.77 9.63 -48.68
CA PHE A 430 -16.20 9.58 -48.38
C PHE A 430 -16.54 8.31 -47.57
N LEU A 431 -17.02 8.50 -46.34
CA LEU A 431 -17.22 7.42 -45.36
C LEU A 431 -15.95 6.55 -45.22
N ASN A 432 -16.02 5.27 -45.57
CA ASN A 432 -14.88 4.34 -45.54
C ASN A 432 -14.10 4.31 -46.86
N TYR A 433 -14.59 4.96 -47.92
CA TYR A 433 -13.92 5.02 -49.21
C TYR A 433 -12.87 6.13 -49.25
N TYR A 434 -11.73 5.84 -49.87
CA TYR A 434 -10.67 6.80 -50.15
C TYR A 434 -10.09 6.57 -51.54
N ASN A 435 -9.70 7.65 -52.21
CA ASN A 435 -8.84 7.70 -53.39
C ASN A 435 -7.82 8.82 -53.16
N PHE A 436 -6.56 8.44 -52.98
CA PHE A 436 -5.42 9.33 -52.87
C PHE A 436 -4.54 9.13 -54.09
N GLU A 437 -4.21 10.23 -54.77
CA GLU A 437 -3.46 10.22 -56.03
C GLU A 437 -2.48 11.40 -55.99
N ASN A 438 -1.17 11.13 -56.03
CA ASN A 438 -0.12 12.16 -56.01
C ASN A 438 0.76 12.03 -57.25
N ASN A 439 0.64 13.00 -58.15
CA ASN A 439 1.26 12.93 -59.47
C ASN A 439 2.80 12.91 -59.39
N ASP A 440 3.40 13.72 -58.50
CA ASP A 440 4.86 13.84 -58.32
C ASP A 440 5.58 12.52 -57.96
N LEU A 441 4.85 11.55 -57.40
CA LEU A 441 5.40 10.28 -56.90
C LEU A 441 4.80 9.06 -57.62
N GLU A 442 3.96 9.28 -58.64
CA GLU A 442 3.05 8.30 -59.25
C GLU A 442 2.23 7.45 -58.26
N THR A 443 2.06 7.90 -57.00
CA THR A 443 1.35 7.11 -55.99
C THR A 443 -0.15 7.15 -56.23
N ARG A 444 -0.78 5.96 -56.21
CA ARG A 444 -2.23 5.85 -56.12
C ARG A 444 -2.64 4.81 -55.09
N HIS A 445 -3.41 5.25 -54.10
CA HIS A 445 -4.02 4.38 -53.08
C HIS A 445 -5.52 4.56 -53.11
N ARG A 446 -6.27 3.49 -53.37
CA ARG A 446 -7.74 3.52 -53.34
C ARG A 446 -8.29 2.32 -52.58
N GLY A 447 -9.42 2.48 -51.90
CA GLY A 447 -9.97 1.39 -51.10
C GLY A 447 -11.27 1.72 -50.39
N LEU A 448 -11.83 0.72 -49.73
CA LEU A 448 -13.02 0.78 -48.87
C LEU A 448 -12.66 0.11 -47.54
N PHE A 449 -12.35 0.90 -46.51
CA PHE A 449 -11.81 0.36 -45.26
C PHE A 449 -12.87 -0.43 -44.44
N PRO A 450 -12.52 -1.57 -43.80
CA PRO A 450 -11.28 -2.34 -43.94
C PRO A 450 -11.29 -3.30 -45.14
N LEU A 451 -12.45 -3.48 -45.79
CA LEU A 451 -12.76 -4.55 -46.74
C LEU A 451 -11.85 -4.60 -47.97
N TRP A 452 -11.33 -3.46 -48.46
CA TRP A 452 -10.53 -3.40 -49.69
C TRP A 452 -9.47 -2.29 -49.64
N HIS A 453 -8.26 -2.58 -50.13
CA HIS A 453 -7.20 -1.62 -50.44
C HIS A 453 -6.46 -2.03 -51.71
N GLN A 454 -6.16 -1.07 -52.58
CA GLN A 454 -5.27 -1.22 -53.71
C GLN A 454 -4.22 -0.10 -53.70
N SER A 455 -2.93 -0.45 -53.75
CA SER A 455 -1.82 0.50 -54.00
C SER A 455 -1.22 0.30 -55.39
N LYS A 456 -0.70 1.40 -55.93
CA LYS A 456 0.35 1.45 -56.93
C LYS A 456 1.38 2.48 -56.44
N TRP A 457 2.56 2.05 -56.05
CA TRP A 457 3.72 2.92 -55.81
C TRP A 457 5.01 2.16 -56.14
N GLN A 458 5.40 2.16 -57.41
CA GLN A 458 6.37 1.24 -58.03
C GLN A 458 5.93 -0.24 -57.97
N ASP A 459 5.44 -0.69 -56.82
CA ASP A 459 4.70 -1.92 -56.59
C ASP A 459 3.29 -1.95 -57.23
N ARG A 460 2.65 -3.12 -57.12
CA ARG A 460 1.18 -3.22 -57.07
C ARG A 460 0.78 -4.07 -55.88
N SER A 461 -0.04 -3.52 -54.98
CA SER A 461 -0.71 -4.30 -53.93
C SER A 461 -2.23 -4.29 -54.08
N LEU A 462 -2.86 -5.38 -53.67
CA LEU A 462 -4.30 -5.57 -53.60
C LEU A 462 -4.63 -6.43 -52.37
N SER A 463 -5.46 -5.92 -51.47
CA SER A 463 -6.02 -6.69 -50.36
C SER A 463 -7.53 -6.58 -50.31
N VAL A 464 -8.16 -7.68 -49.90
CA VAL A 464 -9.59 -7.81 -49.61
C VAL A 464 -9.72 -8.46 -48.24
N ALA A 465 -9.91 -7.66 -47.19
CA ALA A 465 -9.78 -8.13 -45.82
C ALA A 465 -11.02 -8.95 -45.36
N PRO A 466 -10.84 -10.00 -44.54
CA PRO A 466 -9.57 -10.55 -44.05
C PRO A 466 -8.94 -11.59 -45.00
N LEU A 467 -9.61 -11.94 -46.10
CA LEU A 467 -9.37 -13.17 -46.84
C LEU A 467 -8.17 -13.12 -47.78
N TRP A 468 -7.98 -12.03 -48.55
CA TRP A 468 -6.98 -11.97 -49.61
C TRP A 468 -6.00 -10.82 -49.43
N LEU A 469 -4.72 -11.08 -49.67
CA LEU A 469 -3.70 -10.04 -49.86
C LEU A 469 -2.68 -10.54 -50.90
N SER A 470 -2.43 -9.71 -51.91
CA SER A 470 -1.45 -9.91 -52.96
C SER A 470 -0.58 -8.66 -53.08
N TYR A 471 0.73 -8.86 -53.13
CA TYR A 471 1.75 -7.82 -53.25
C TYR A 471 2.80 -8.28 -54.27
N GLY A 472 3.27 -7.40 -55.15
CA GLY A 472 4.22 -7.76 -56.18
C GLY A 472 5.13 -6.63 -56.65
N GLU A 473 6.41 -6.96 -56.71
CA GLU A 473 7.52 -6.23 -57.33
C GLU A 473 8.26 -7.16 -58.32
N PRO A 474 9.21 -6.68 -59.14
CA PRO A 474 10.00 -7.53 -60.02
C PRO A 474 10.89 -8.58 -59.30
N GLN A 475 11.29 -8.32 -58.05
CA GLN A 475 12.19 -9.20 -57.28
C GLN A 475 11.51 -9.92 -56.09
N TYR A 476 10.25 -9.59 -55.81
CA TYR A 476 9.50 -10.05 -54.64
C TYR A 476 8.02 -10.24 -54.99
N ALA A 477 7.41 -11.34 -54.56
CA ALA A 477 5.97 -11.50 -54.61
C ALA A 477 5.44 -12.20 -53.34
N PHE A 478 4.32 -11.72 -52.82
CA PHE A 478 3.60 -12.37 -51.72
C PHE A 478 2.12 -12.45 -52.04
N ARG A 479 1.50 -13.61 -51.78
CA ARG A 479 0.06 -13.86 -51.94
C ARG A 479 -0.44 -14.67 -50.77
N THR A 480 -1.63 -14.35 -50.27
CA THR A 480 -2.29 -15.08 -49.20
C THR A 480 -3.79 -15.15 -49.43
N LEU A 481 -4.34 -16.35 -49.26
CA LEU A 481 -5.75 -16.60 -48.96
C LEU A 481 -5.81 -17.02 -47.48
N PHE A 482 -5.95 -16.06 -46.57
CA PHE A 482 -5.83 -16.30 -45.14
C PHE A 482 -7.03 -17.08 -44.58
N PRO A 483 -6.82 -18.10 -43.72
CA PRO A 483 -5.54 -18.66 -43.25
C PRO A 483 -5.06 -19.87 -44.07
N LEU A 484 -5.69 -20.19 -45.19
CA LEU A 484 -5.55 -21.47 -45.89
C LEU A 484 -4.29 -21.60 -46.75
N HIS A 485 -3.88 -20.55 -47.45
CA HIS A 485 -2.77 -20.59 -48.41
C HIS A 485 -1.88 -19.35 -48.30
N TRP A 486 -0.57 -19.53 -48.15
CA TRP A 486 0.46 -18.48 -48.23
C TRP A 486 1.49 -18.86 -49.30
N TYR A 487 1.78 -17.93 -50.21
CA TYR A 487 2.84 -18.04 -51.20
C TYR A 487 3.74 -16.82 -51.14
N TYR A 488 5.04 -17.05 -51.11
CA TYR A 488 6.08 -16.03 -51.03
C TYR A 488 7.20 -16.39 -52.01
N ARG A 489 7.72 -15.40 -52.73
CA ARG A 489 8.85 -15.55 -53.65
C ARG A 489 9.79 -14.36 -53.53
N SER A 490 11.08 -14.64 -53.47
CA SER A 490 12.17 -13.68 -53.61
C SER A 490 12.96 -13.95 -54.90
N LYS A 491 14.06 -13.22 -55.10
CA LYS A 491 15.02 -13.45 -56.19
C LYS A 491 15.60 -14.87 -56.20
N ASN A 492 15.91 -15.43 -55.02
CA ASN A 492 16.66 -16.69 -54.87
C ASN A 492 15.89 -17.80 -54.12
N SER A 493 14.65 -17.54 -53.68
CA SER A 493 13.86 -18.51 -52.91
C SER A 493 12.35 -18.41 -53.12
N ALA A 494 11.64 -19.49 -52.84
CA ALA A 494 10.18 -19.56 -52.78
C ALA A 494 9.73 -20.33 -51.53
N LEU A 495 8.59 -19.93 -50.98
CA LEU A 495 7.90 -20.58 -49.87
C LEU A 495 6.41 -20.69 -50.22
N GLU A 496 5.85 -21.88 -50.07
CA GLU A 496 4.43 -22.16 -50.20
C GLU A 496 3.94 -22.93 -48.96
N VAL A 497 2.82 -22.50 -48.39
CA VAL A 497 2.18 -23.13 -47.24
C VAL A 497 0.69 -23.26 -47.53
N ASN A 498 0.17 -24.48 -47.54
CA ASN A 498 -1.24 -24.81 -47.69
C ASN A 498 -1.70 -25.49 -46.40
N LEU A 499 -2.25 -24.71 -45.47
CA LEU A 499 -2.64 -25.19 -44.15
C LEU A 499 -3.90 -26.08 -44.22
N PRO A 500 -3.97 -27.15 -43.39
CA PRO A 500 -2.99 -27.54 -42.37
C PRO A 500 -1.92 -28.54 -42.84
N LEU A 501 -1.91 -28.93 -44.12
CA LEU A 501 -1.25 -30.18 -44.56
C LEU A 501 0.06 -30.01 -45.33
N HIS A 502 0.26 -29.01 -46.18
CA HIS A 502 1.41 -28.97 -47.11
C HIS A 502 2.29 -27.73 -46.92
N MET A 503 3.61 -27.91 -46.94
CA MET A 503 4.59 -26.82 -46.87
C MET A 503 5.79 -27.14 -47.75
N ARG A 504 6.16 -26.23 -48.66
CA ARG A 504 7.29 -26.36 -49.59
C ARG A 504 8.15 -25.10 -49.54
N TYR A 505 9.46 -25.25 -49.39
CA TYR A 505 10.44 -24.18 -49.43
C TYR A 505 11.62 -24.59 -50.32
N GLU A 506 12.05 -23.68 -51.18
CA GLU A 506 13.20 -23.85 -52.07
C GLU A 506 14.04 -22.57 -52.01
N GLY A 507 15.35 -22.67 -51.79
CA GLY A 507 16.21 -21.50 -51.67
C GLY A 507 17.69 -21.82 -51.76
N GLY A 508 18.32 -21.43 -52.87
CA GLY A 508 19.73 -21.74 -53.14
C GLY A 508 19.98 -23.26 -53.17
N THR A 509 20.93 -23.71 -52.35
CA THR A 509 21.32 -25.11 -52.14
C THR A 509 20.35 -25.91 -51.25
N TYR A 510 19.40 -25.25 -50.59
CA TYR A 510 18.49 -25.86 -49.62
C TYR A 510 17.06 -26.02 -50.17
N SER A 511 16.44 -27.15 -49.88
CA SER A 511 15.01 -27.39 -50.12
C SER A 511 14.36 -28.17 -48.99
N PHE A 512 13.07 -27.90 -48.76
CA PHE A 512 12.24 -28.55 -47.77
C PHE A 512 10.84 -28.77 -48.34
N ASN A 513 10.30 -29.98 -48.18
CA ASN A 513 8.93 -30.32 -48.55
C ASN A 513 8.32 -31.17 -47.44
N ALA A 514 7.13 -30.83 -46.97
CA ALA A 514 6.40 -31.58 -45.97
C ALA A 514 4.92 -31.72 -46.33
N PHE A 515 4.38 -32.92 -46.11
CA PHE A 515 2.95 -33.22 -46.08
C PHE A 515 2.60 -33.69 -44.67
N PHE A 516 2.29 -32.75 -43.79
CA PHE A 516 2.06 -32.94 -42.36
C PHE A 516 0.83 -33.81 -42.08
N PRO A 517 0.88 -34.73 -41.09
CA PRO A 517 2.05 -35.10 -40.29
C PRO A 517 2.95 -36.14 -40.98
N PHE A 518 2.54 -36.69 -42.13
CA PHE A 518 3.01 -37.97 -42.69
C PHE A 518 4.38 -37.95 -43.38
N TYR A 519 4.77 -36.86 -44.04
CA TYR A 519 6.00 -36.80 -44.85
C TYR A 519 6.80 -35.52 -44.59
N TYR A 520 8.12 -35.67 -44.50
CA TYR A 520 9.08 -34.57 -44.49
C TYR A 520 10.31 -34.96 -45.32
N HIS A 521 10.76 -34.06 -46.17
CA HIS A 521 12.01 -34.17 -46.92
C HIS A 521 12.77 -32.85 -46.82
N LEU A 522 13.95 -32.88 -46.24
CA LEU A 522 14.91 -31.78 -46.22
C LEU A 522 16.12 -32.22 -47.05
N LEU A 523 16.64 -31.34 -47.90
CA LEU A 523 17.84 -31.56 -48.68
C LEU A 523 18.68 -30.28 -48.67
N ASP A 524 19.94 -30.42 -48.27
CA ASP A 524 20.95 -29.37 -48.29
C ASP A 524 22.13 -29.85 -49.14
N GLN A 525 22.32 -29.22 -50.30
CA GLN A 525 23.34 -29.60 -51.26
C GLN A 525 24.75 -29.12 -50.85
N GLU A 526 24.86 -28.11 -49.98
CA GLU A 526 26.14 -27.49 -49.61
C GLU A 526 26.91 -28.38 -48.63
N ILE A 527 26.21 -28.90 -47.61
CA ILE A 527 26.76 -29.89 -46.66
C ILE A 527 26.45 -31.34 -47.03
N ASN A 528 25.95 -31.58 -48.25
CA ASN A 528 25.50 -32.88 -48.76
C ASN A 528 24.67 -33.66 -47.72
N SER A 529 23.63 -33.04 -47.19
CA SER A 529 22.78 -33.62 -46.15
C SER A 529 21.34 -33.79 -46.59
N GLU A 530 20.71 -34.87 -46.17
CA GLU A 530 19.34 -35.21 -46.54
C GLU A 530 18.64 -35.87 -45.36
N LEU A 531 17.43 -35.41 -45.03
CA LEU A 531 16.49 -36.08 -44.13
C LEU A 531 15.23 -36.43 -44.93
N LYS A 532 14.90 -37.72 -45.03
CA LYS A 532 13.58 -38.21 -45.47
C LYS A 532 12.89 -38.87 -44.29
N TYR A 533 11.64 -38.49 -43.99
CA TYR A 533 10.89 -39.04 -42.87
C TYR A 533 9.42 -39.28 -43.25
N TYR A 534 9.03 -40.55 -43.19
CA TYR A 534 7.67 -41.05 -43.36
C TYR A 534 7.11 -41.36 -41.97
N PHE A 535 6.46 -40.37 -41.35
CA PHE A 535 5.98 -40.45 -39.98
C PHE A 535 4.76 -41.41 -39.86
N PRO A 536 4.68 -42.22 -38.78
CA PRO A 536 5.71 -42.46 -37.76
C PRO A 536 6.74 -43.53 -38.19
N LEU A 537 6.47 -44.23 -39.29
CA LEU A 537 7.04 -45.54 -39.63
C LEU A 537 8.57 -45.56 -39.79
N TYR A 538 9.13 -44.71 -40.66
CA TYR A 538 10.54 -44.78 -41.03
C TYR A 538 11.13 -43.44 -41.42
N GLY A 539 12.36 -43.18 -41.00
CA GLY A 539 13.15 -42.04 -41.48
C GLY A 539 14.62 -42.37 -41.64
N PHE A 540 15.28 -41.59 -42.50
CA PHE A 540 16.70 -41.67 -42.77
C PHE A 540 17.29 -40.25 -42.85
N TYR A 541 18.37 -40.03 -42.12
CA TYR A 541 19.20 -38.84 -42.21
C TYR A 541 20.63 -39.22 -42.62
N ARG A 542 21.19 -38.49 -43.58
CA ARG A 542 22.61 -38.52 -43.93
C ARG A 542 23.23 -37.13 -43.96
N ARG A 543 24.54 -37.05 -43.72
CA ARG A 543 25.38 -35.87 -43.97
C ARG A 543 26.74 -36.36 -44.50
N GLY A 544 26.97 -36.13 -45.79
CA GLY A 544 28.00 -36.84 -46.56
C GLY A 544 27.81 -38.35 -46.48
N GLU A 545 28.91 -39.08 -46.65
CA GLU A 545 28.95 -40.54 -46.44
C GLU A 545 29.06 -40.91 -44.96
N LYS A 546 29.66 -40.01 -44.17
CA LYS A 546 30.21 -40.27 -42.84
C LYS A 546 29.21 -40.29 -41.69
N VAL A 547 28.03 -39.70 -41.86
CA VAL A 547 27.01 -39.61 -40.82
C VAL A 547 25.72 -40.21 -41.34
N ARG A 548 25.20 -41.23 -40.64
CA ARG A 548 23.98 -41.95 -41.02
C ARG A 548 23.12 -42.20 -39.79
N ARG A 549 21.86 -41.76 -39.81
CA ARG A 549 20.88 -42.04 -38.76
C ARG A 549 19.61 -42.64 -39.37
N HIS A 550 19.18 -43.76 -38.80
CA HIS A 550 17.87 -44.37 -39.10
C HIS A 550 16.91 -44.09 -37.94
N LEU A 551 15.66 -43.82 -38.29
CA LEU A 551 14.52 -43.62 -37.39
C LEU A 551 13.53 -44.75 -37.70
N LEU A 552 13.09 -45.50 -36.68
CA LEU A 552 12.15 -46.61 -36.83
C LEU A 552 11.03 -46.44 -35.81
N LEU A 553 9.79 -46.29 -36.30
CA LEU A 553 8.62 -45.98 -35.48
C LEU A 553 8.87 -44.80 -34.51
N PHE A 554 9.65 -43.80 -34.92
CA PHE A 554 10.16 -42.76 -34.00
C PHE A 554 8.99 -41.99 -33.34
N PRO A 555 8.96 -41.84 -32.00
CA PRO A 555 10.11 -41.92 -31.07
C PRO A 555 10.49 -43.31 -30.52
N LEU A 556 9.88 -44.42 -30.97
CA LEU A 556 10.16 -45.74 -30.39
C LEU A 556 11.62 -46.19 -30.55
N TRP A 557 12.26 -45.95 -31.72
CA TRP A 557 13.66 -46.29 -31.95
C TRP A 557 14.39 -45.31 -32.88
N SER A 558 15.64 -45.01 -32.58
CA SER A 558 16.60 -44.42 -33.52
C SER A 558 18.02 -44.95 -33.33
N ARG A 559 18.81 -44.97 -34.40
CA ARG A 559 20.24 -45.33 -34.37
C ARG A 559 21.05 -44.37 -35.24
N LEU A 560 22.13 -43.82 -34.69
CA LEU A 560 23.10 -42.94 -35.35
C LEU A 560 24.48 -43.62 -35.39
N HIS A 561 25.13 -43.55 -36.54
CA HIS A 561 26.54 -43.81 -36.71
C HIS A 561 27.24 -42.57 -37.30
N GLU A 562 28.40 -42.22 -36.74
CA GLU A 562 29.29 -41.16 -37.23
C GLU A 562 30.72 -41.71 -37.31
N GLU A 563 31.24 -41.79 -38.54
CA GLU A 563 32.51 -42.44 -38.86
C GLU A 563 33.71 -41.63 -38.33
N ASP A 564 33.73 -40.31 -38.54
CA ASP A 564 34.82 -39.40 -38.12
C ASP A 564 35.10 -39.41 -36.60
N THR A 565 34.08 -39.64 -35.78
CA THR A 565 34.18 -39.63 -34.31
C THR A 565 34.18 -41.04 -33.73
N GLY A 566 33.98 -42.07 -34.55
CA GLY A 566 33.75 -43.45 -34.11
C GLY A 566 32.50 -43.61 -33.24
N ILE A 567 31.55 -42.67 -33.29
CA ILE A 567 30.36 -42.69 -32.43
C ILE A 567 29.30 -43.63 -33.02
N ASN A 568 28.81 -44.53 -32.18
CA ASN A 568 27.62 -45.34 -32.41
C ASN A 568 26.66 -45.08 -31.25
N SER A 569 25.44 -44.65 -31.55
CA SER A 569 24.43 -44.34 -30.53
C SER A 569 23.04 -44.79 -30.97
N TRP A 570 22.20 -45.09 -30.00
CA TRP A 570 20.81 -45.47 -30.22
C TRP A 570 19.92 -44.95 -29.09
N ASP A 571 18.68 -44.67 -29.45
CA ASP A 571 17.64 -44.19 -28.56
C ASP A 571 16.47 -45.19 -28.60
N ALA A 572 15.85 -45.44 -27.46
CA ALA A 572 14.64 -46.25 -27.34
C ALA A 572 13.60 -45.48 -26.51
N LEU A 573 12.36 -45.42 -26.99
CA LEU A 573 11.29 -44.59 -26.41
C LEU A 573 11.76 -43.15 -26.17
N TRP A 574 12.38 -42.50 -27.17
CA TRP A 574 13.02 -41.19 -27.03
C TRP A 574 12.05 -40.15 -26.40
N PRO A 575 12.47 -39.35 -25.40
CA PRO A 575 13.84 -39.21 -24.88
C PRO A 575 14.15 -40.11 -23.65
N LEU A 576 13.36 -41.13 -23.36
CA LEU A 576 13.48 -41.92 -22.12
C LEU A 576 14.79 -42.70 -22.05
N PHE A 577 15.10 -43.54 -23.05
CA PHE A 577 16.37 -44.27 -23.09
C PHE A 577 17.28 -43.77 -24.23
N HIS A 578 18.57 -43.60 -23.93
CA HIS A 578 19.62 -43.26 -24.89
C HIS A 578 20.95 -43.88 -24.48
N TYR A 579 21.65 -44.50 -25.43
CA TYR A 579 22.98 -45.07 -25.26
C TYR A 579 23.91 -44.57 -26.37
N GLU A 580 25.13 -44.18 -26.00
CA GLU A 580 26.11 -43.55 -26.85
C GLU A 580 27.50 -44.08 -26.47
N THR A 581 28.24 -44.60 -27.46
CA THR A 581 29.61 -45.10 -27.28
C THR A 581 30.51 -44.63 -28.41
N GLY A 582 31.76 -44.32 -28.08
CA GLY A 582 32.82 -43.90 -29.01
C GLY A 582 34.15 -43.69 -28.25
N PRO A 583 35.29 -43.58 -28.95
CA PRO A 583 36.62 -43.63 -28.33
C PRO A 583 36.87 -42.57 -27.25
N GLN A 584 36.35 -41.36 -27.45
CA GLN A 584 36.54 -40.21 -26.54
C GLN A 584 35.34 -39.96 -25.62
N ARG A 585 34.23 -40.69 -25.76
CA ARG A 585 32.98 -40.37 -25.09
C ARG A 585 32.01 -41.55 -25.02
N ALA A 586 31.46 -41.77 -23.83
CA ALA A 586 30.29 -42.63 -23.62
C ALA A 586 29.20 -41.89 -22.83
N SER A 587 27.93 -42.17 -23.12
CA SER A 587 26.79 -41.68 -22.34
C SER A 587 25.66 -42.70 -22.31
N THR A 588 25.01 -42.85 -21.16
CA THR A 588 23.80 -43.68 -20.99
C THR A 588 22.76 -42.85 -20.24
N ARG A 589 21.50 -42.90 -20.67
CA ARG A 589 20.38 -42.15 -20.06
C ARG A 589 19.17 -43.07 -19.96
N LEU A 590 18.51 -43.02 -18.82
CA LEU A 590 17.19 -43.59 -18.56
C LEU A 590 16.41 -42.52 -17.79
N LEU A 591 15.90 -41.51 -18.51
CA LEU A 591 15.32 -40.31 -17.92
C LEU A 591 13.96 -40.59 -17.26
N PRO A 592 13.63 -39.90 -16.14
CA PRO A 592 14.46 -38.96 -15.40
C PRO A 592 15.45 -39.64 -14.42
N LEU A 593 15.36 -40.96 -14.26
CA LEU A 593 15.95 -41.71 -13.14
C LEU A 593 17.48 -41.78 -13.18
N TYR A 594 18.09 -41.99 -14.34
CA TYR A 594 19.52 -42.21 -14.48
C TYR A 594 20.15 -41.45 -15.65
N TRP A 595 21.35 -40.90 -15.43
CA TRP A 595 22.21 -40.36 -16.48
C TRP A 595 23.68 -40.55 -16.13
N GLN A 596 24.42 -41.20 -17.03
CA GLN A 596 25.87 -41.31 -17.02
C GLN A 596 26.47 -40.62 -18.25
N ARG A 597 27.64 -39.99 -18.06
CA ARG A 597 28.53 -39.51 -19.13
C ARG A 597 29.98 -39.71 -18.71
N ARG A 598 30.85 -40.09 -19.64
CA ARG A 598 32.29 -40.27 -19.43
C ARG A 598 33.06 -39.75 -20.65
N SER A 599 34.17 -39.08 -20.39
CA SER A 599 35.24 -38.71 -21.33
C SER A 599 36.59 -38.91 -20.63
N PRO A 600 37.77 -38.68 -21.27
CA PRO A 600 39.05 -38.78 -20.59
C PRO A 600 39.19 -37.82 -19.39
N GLU A 601 38.72 -36.57 -19.57
CA GLU A 601 38.85 -35.50 -18.58
C GLU A 601 37.73 -35.48 -17.54
N SER A 602 36.57 -36.09 -17.82
CA SER A 602 35.36 -35.88 -17.03
C SER A 602 34.48 -37.12 -16.88
N GLN A 603 33.78 -37.20 -15.74
CA GLN A 603 32.79 -38.24 -15.47
C GLN A 603 31.60 -37.63 -14.71
N SER A 604 30.40 -37.97 -15.15
CA SER A 604 29.13 -37.58 -14.51
C SER A 604 28.27 -38.83 -14.32
N VAL A 605 27.70 -39.00 -13.13
CA VAL A 605 26.75 -40.05 -12.77
C VAL A 605 25.62 -39.43 -11.95
N VAL A 606 24.39 -39.62 -12.40
CA VAL A 606 23.17 -39.13 -11.77
C VAL A 606 22.22 -40.30 -11.62
N ALA A 607 21.76 -40.55 -10.40
CA ALA A 607 20.64 -41.42 -10.08
C ALA A 607 19.61 -40.59 -9.29
N PHE A 608 18.72 -39.91 -10.02
CA PHE A 608 17.79 -38.92 -9.48
C PHE A 608 16.66 -39.56 -8.66
N PRO A 609 16.20 -38.92 -7.56
CA PRO A 609 16.68 -37.66 -6.97
C PRO A 609 17.84 -37.84 -5.98
N LEU A 610 18.26 -39.08 -5.72
CA LEU A 610 19.02 -39.43 -4.52
C LEU A 610 20.53 -39.16 -4.65
N PHE A 611 21.15 -39.48 -5.78
CA PHE A 611 22.61 -39.49 -5.91
C PHE A 611 23.12 -38.73 -7.13
N TRP A 612 24.12 -37.87 -6.92
CA TRP A 612 24.85 -37.17 -7.99
C TRP A 612 26.35 -37.23 -7.74
N HIS A 613 27.13 -37.62 -8.73
CA HIS A 613 28.59 -37.58 -8.72
C HIS A 613 29.11 -36.95 -10.01
N PHE A 614 29.96 -35.95 -9.88
CA PHE A 614 30.63 -35.29 -11.00
C PHE A 614 32.13 -35.16 -10.71
N ARG A 615 32.96 -35.40 -11.70
CA ARG A 615 34.43 -35.27 -11.66
C ARG A 615 34.90 -34.62 -12.95
N GLY A 616 35.84 -33.68 -12.83
CA GLY A 616 36.48 -32.99 -13.95
C GLY A 616 37.85 -32.45 -13.55
N PRO A 617 38.53 -31.65 -14.40
CA PRO A 617 39.85 -31.10 -14.10
C PRO A 617 39.89 -30.30 -12.79
N TRP A 618 38.89 -29.46 -12.56
CA TRP A 618 38.81 -28.54 -11.42
C TRP A 618 38.42 -29.20 -10.07
N GLY A 619 38.13 -30.50 -10.06
CA GLY A 619 37.74 -31.21 -8.84
C GLY A 619 36.69 -32.31 -9.01
N SER A 620 36.12 -32.73 -7.88
CA SER A 620 35.00 -33.67 -7.83
C SER A 620 33.96 -33.28 -6.79
N GLN A 621 32.71 -33.61 -7.05
CA GLN A 621 31.57 -33.38 -6.16
C GLN A 621 30.67 -34.60 -6.12
N THR A 622 30.23 -34.98 -4.92
CA THR A 622 29.37 -36.15 -4.69
C THR A 622 28.26 -35.77 -3.71
N HIS A 623 27.02 -36.11 -4.01
CA HIS A 623 25.84 -35.78 -3.22
C HIS A 623 24.98 -37.03 -3.04
N LEU A 624 24.47 -37.23 -1.83
CA LEU A 624 23.44 -38.20 -1.48
C LEU A 624 22.32 -37.43 -0.76
N VAL A 625 21.36 -36.92 -1.53
CA VAL A 625 20.42 -35.88 -1.09
C VAL A 625 19.32 -36.45 -0.19
N PRO A 626 18.93 -35.78 0.91
CA PRO A 626 19.53 -34.58 1.53
C PRO A 626 20.66 -34.90 2.54
N PHE A 627 20.96 -36.19 2.75
CA PHE A 627 21.76 -36.71 3.85
C PHE A 627 23.25 -36.33 3.82
N PHE A 628 23.86 -36.15 2.65
CA PHE A 628 25.28 -35.90 2.51
C PHE A 628 25.63 -35.14 1.23
N GLY A 629 26.72 -34.39 1.26
CA GLY A 629 27.42 -33.99 0.05
C GLY A 629 28.84 -33.52 0.34
N ARG A 630 29.74 -33.73 -0.62
CA ARG A 630 31.17 -33.44 -0.53
C ARG A 630 31.68 -32.89 -1.85
N PHE A 631 32.29 -31.70 -1.80
CA PHE A 631 33.03 -31.07 -2.89
C PHE A 631 34.52 -31.07 -2.56
N LEU A 632 35.36 -31.37 -3.55
CA LEU A 632 36.82 -31.39 -3.49
C LEU A 632 37.35 -30.65 -4.71
N GLY A 633 37.84 -29.41 -4.53
CA GLY A 633 38.64 -28.68 -5.50
C GLY A 633 40.11 -28.62 -5.06
N GLU A 634 40.98 -28.06 -5.91
CA GLU A 634 42.44 -28.02 -5.67
C GLU A 634 42.83 -27.38 -4.33
N ASN A 635 42.22 -26.25 -4.00
CA ASN A 635 42.59 -25.40 -2.86
C ASN A 635 41.51 -25.33 -1.76
N PHE A 636 40.39 -26.05 -1.92
CA PHE A 636 39.32 -26.12 -0.93
C PHE A 636 38.54 -27.43 -0.96
N SER A 637 38.00 -27.81 0.20
CA SER A 637 36.99 -28.86 0.33
C SER A 637 35.79 -28.35 1.11
N LEU A 638 34.60 -28.83 0.74
CA LEU A 638 33.34 -28.58 1.43
C LEU A 638 32.69 -29.95 1.69
N SER A 639 32.11 -30.15 2.87
CA SER A 639 31.35 -31.36 3.19
C SER A 639 30.19 -31.02 4.10
N TYR A 640 29.01 -31.57 3.82
CA TYR A 640 27.82 -31.41 4.63
C TYR A 640 27.17 -32.76 4.94
N TYR A 641 26.56 -32.85 6.13
CA TYR A 641 25.71 -33.96 6.54
C TYR A 641 24.35 -33.40 6.99
N LEU A 642 23.28 -34.09 6.63
CA LEU A 642 21.88 -33.71 6.88
C LEU A 642 21.63 -32.22 6.57
N GLY A 643 21.89 -31.79 5.33
CA GLY A 643 21.96 -30.35 5.01
C GLY A 643 20.68 -29.60 5.41
N PRO A 644 20.75 -28.49 6.18
CA PRO A 644 21.93 -27.68 6.53
C PRO A 644 22.50 -27.92 7.95
N LEU A 645 22.24 -29.07 8.60
CA LEU A 645 22.53 -29.30 10.02
C LEU A 645 24.03 -29.39 10.37
N TRP A 646 24.89 -29.85 9.45
CA TRP A 646 26.34 -29.81 9.65
C TRP A 646 27.05 -29.49 8.33
N VAL A 647 27.97 -28.53 8.34
CA VAL A 647 28.76 -28.11 7.16
C VAL A 647 30.19 -27.78 7.59
N ARG A 648 31.20 -28.44 7.01
CA ARG A 648 32.62 -28.10 7.18
C ARG A 648 33.24 -27.69 5.85
N MET A 649 34.00 -26.60 5.87
CA MET A 649 34.74 -26.02 4.76
C MET A 649 36.20 -25.89 5.17
N VAL A 650 37.11 -26.53 4.44
CA VAL A 650 38.56 -26.42 4.67
C VAL A 650 39.20 -25.80 3.44
N GLN A 651 39.84 -24.66 3.62
CA GLN A 651 40.61 -23.96 2.59
C GLN A 651 42.11 -23.94 2.99
N ARG A 652 42.99 -23.55 2.07
CA ARG A 652 44.43 -23.35 2.35
C ARG A 652 44.67 -22.53 3.62
N ASP A 653 43.93 -21.44 3.80
CA ASP A 653 44.19 -20.43 4.83
C ASP A 653 43.35 -20.56 6.12
N TYR A 654 42.27 -21.36 6.12
CA TYR A 654 41.42 -21.57 7.30
C TYR A 654 40.62 -22.89 7.26
N ASP A 655 40.10 -23.31 8.42
CA ASP A 655 39.09 -24.37 8.57
C ASP A 655 37.85 -23.77 9.25
N ARG A 656 36.66 -23.97 8.69
CA ARG A 656 35.37 -23.51 9.23
C ARG A 656 34.39 -24.67 9.34
N THR A 657 33.84 -24.88 10.52
CA THR A 657 32.70 -25.80 10.75
C THR A 657 31.49 -25.00 11.24
N ASN A 658 30.33 -25.25 10.63
CA ASN A 658 29.02 -24.70 10.98
C ASN A 658 28.09 -25.85 11.38
N ILE A 659 27.25 -25.64 12.40
CA ILE A 659 26.28 -26.63 12.90
C ILE A 659 24.91 -25.95 13.06
N LEU A 660 23.82 -26.70 12.88
CA LEU A 660 22.42 -26.26 12.94
C LEU A 660 22.13 -25.05 12.02
N GLY A 661 22.48 -25.13 10.74
CA GLY A 661 22.26 -24.01 9.81
C GLY A 661 23.13 -22.78 10.10
N ALA A 662 24.34 -23.01 10.63
CA ALA A 662 25.27 -21.98 11.12
C ALA A 662 24.78 -21.18 12.35
N LEU A 663 23.92 -21.80 13.18
CA LEU A 663 23.62 -21.33 14.53
C LEU A 663 24.85 -21.43 15.44
N VAL A 664 25.64 -22.50 15.28
CA VAL A 664 26.98 -22.65 15.90
C VAL A 664 28.03 -22.59 14.80
N SER A 665 29.12 -21.87 15.03
CA SER A 665 30.26 -21.81 14.10
C SER A 665 31.61 -21.84 14.81
N ARG A 666 32.59 -22.48 14.20
CA ARG A 666 33.99 -22.55 14.63
C ARG A 666 34.88 -22.28 13.42
N ARG A 667 35.79 -21.31 13.53
CA ARG A 667 36.78 -20.94 12.52
C ARG A 667 38.18 -20.95 13.13
N ARG A 668 39.13 -21.57 12.44
CA ARG A 668 40.55 -21.58 12.79
C ARG A 668 41.35 -21.09 11.59
N ASP A 669 41.98 -19.93 11.73
CA ASP A 669 42.83 -19.33 10.70
C ASP A 669 44.26 -19.88 10.80
N LYS A 670 44.94 -20.01 9.65
CA LYS A 670 46.26 -20.68 9.52
C LYS A 670 47.40 -19.74 9.11
N ARG A 671 47.10 -18.48 8.75
CA ARG A 671 48.09 -17.50 8.24
C ARG A 671 48.71 -16.59 9.31
N LEU A 672 48.16 -16.56 10.52
CA LEU A 672 48.69 -15.77 11.63
C LEU A 672 49.52 -16.69 12.53
N ASP A 673 50.65 -16.17 13.04
CA ASP A 673 51.69 -16.93 13.74
C ASP A 673 51.23 -17.52 15.08
N GLY A 674 50.49 -18.63 15.01
CA GLY A 674 50.02 -19.38 16.16
C GLY A 674 48.63 -18.97 16.66
N GLN A 675 47.63 -19.75 16.24
CA GLN A 675 46.39 -19.97 17.01
C GLN A 675 45.39 -18.80 17.10
N THR A 676 45.12 -18.08 16.00
CA THR A 676 43.85 -17.34 15.87
C THR A 676 42.68 -18.32 15.72
N GLU A 677 42.02 -18.61 16.83
CA GLU A 677 40.81 -19.44 16.87
C GLU A 677 39.59 -18.62 17.31
N LYS A 678 38.50 -18.72 16.54
CA LYS A 678 37.27 -17.95 16.67
C LYS A 678 36.06 -18.89 16.66
N SER A 679 35.41 -19.05 17.81
CA SER A 679 34.21 -19.87 17.98
C SER A 679 33.03 -19.01 18.42
N GLY A 680 31.82 -19.28 17.94
CA GLY A 680 30.65 -18.50 18.35
C GLY A 680 29.27 -19.02 17.92
N PHE A 681 28.25 -18.51 18.61
CA PHE A 681 26.84 -18.83 18.43
C PHE A 681 26.13 -17.65 17.74
N GLY A 682 25.79 -17.79 16.46
CA GLY A 682 25.34 -16.70 15.60
C GLY A 682 23.90 -16.85 15.09
N PHE A 683 23.35 -15.76 14.59
CA PHE A 683 22.16 -15.81 13.73
C PHE A 683 22.59 -15.84 12.26
N LEU A 684 21.98 -16.71 11.47
CA LEU A 684 22.03 -16.72 9.99
C LEU A 684 23.45 -16.72 9.37
N GLY A 685 24.44 -17.30 10.06
CA GLY A 685 25.80 -17.48 9.53
C GLY A 685 26.68 -16.23 9.42
N LEU A 686 26.24 -15.10 10.00
CA LEU A 686 27.00 -13.85 10.13
C LEU A 686 28.38 -14.05 10.79
N ASP A 687 29.26 -13.07 10.62
CA ASP A 687 30.60 -13.09 11.23
C ASP A 687 30.54 -13.18 12.77
N PRO A 688 31.42 -13.95 13.44
CA PRO A 688 31.46 -14.05 14.90
C PRO A 688 31.50 -12.72 15.67
N GLN A 689 31.96 -11.61 15.09
CA GLN A 689 31.88 -10.28 15.72
C GLN A 689 30.44 -9.81 16.02
N TRP A 690 29.44 -10.38 15.33
CA TRP A 690 28.00 -10.10 15.48
C TRP A 690 27.22 -11.27 16.10
N SER A 691 27.92 -12.26 16.64
CA SER A 691 27.34 -13.42 17.32
C SER A 691 26.71 -13.05 18.68
N LEU A 692 25.77 -13.88 19.14
CA LEU A 692 25.27 -13.84 20.52
C LEU A 692 26.39 -14.17 21.51
N PHE A 693 27.24 -15.14 21.17
CA PHE A 693 28.40 -15.56 21.95
C PHE A 693 29.61 -15.71 21.04
N SER A 694 30.75 -15.12 21.40
CA SER A 694 32.04 -15.32 20.72
C SER A 694 33.18 -15.50 21.71
N LEU A 695 34.05 -16.45 21.40
CA LEU A 695 35.34 -16.69 22.02
C LEU A 695 36.43 -16.53 20.95
N THR A 696 37.35 -15.60 21.17
CA THR A 696 38.50 -15.33 20.30
C THR A 696 39.78 -15.47 21.10
N ARG A 697 40.72 -16.25 20.60
CA ARG A 697 42.09 -16.35 21.14
C ARG A 697 43.06 -15.85 20.10
N GLU A 698 43.96 -14.93 20.50
CA GLU A 698 44.97 -14.32 19.63
C GLU A 698 46.29 -14.23 20.41
N GLY A 699 47.10 -15.30 20.35
CA GLY A 699 48.32 -15.43 21.15
C GLY A 699 48.02 -15.54 22.66
N PRO A 700 48.63 -14.69 23.52
CA PRO A 700 48.28 -14.61 24.94
C PRO A 700 46.94 -13.92 25.18
N LEU A 701 46.45 -13.10 24.23
CA LEU A 701 45.24 -12.31 24.39
C LEU A 701 44.00 -13.22 24.30
N LEU A 702 43.22 -13.26 25.39
CA LEU A 702 41.96 -13.97 25.46
C LEU A 702 40.79 -12.98 25.47
N ASN A 703 39.93 -13.07 24.45
CA ASN A 703 38.76 -12.22 24.28
C ASN A 703 37.47 -13.07 24.34
N HIS A 704 36.63 -12.82 25.34
CA HIS A 704 35.44 -13.62 25.63
C HIS A 704 34.21 -12.70 25.75
N ARG A 705 33.19 -12.93 24.92
CA ARG A 705 32.03 -12.04 24.80
C ARG A 705 30.72 -12.80 24.65
N LEU A 706 29.73 -12.42 25.46
CA LEU A 706 28.34 -12.86 25.35
C LEU A 706 27.49 -11.60 25.23
N PHE A 707 27.04 -11.26 24.02
CA PHE A 707 26.34 -9.99 23.77
C PHE A 707 24.85 -10.07 24.17
N PRO A 708 24.28 -9.05 24.84
CA PRO A 708 24.92 -7.85 25.39
C PRO A 708 25.46 -8.04 26.83
N LEU A 709 25.41 -9.26 27.37
CA LEU A 709 25.62 -9.61 28.78
C LEU A 709 27.04 -9.31 29.33
N TYR A 710 28.12 -9.55 28.59
CA TYR A 710 29.49 -9.13 28.97
C TYR A 710 30.50 -9.18 27.82
N SER A 711 31.65 -8.54 28.04
CA SER A 711 32.92 -8.74 27.36
C SER A 711 34.08 -8.70 28.37
N TYR A 712 34.94 -9.71 28.34
CA TYR A 712 36.17 -9.80 29.14
C TYR A 712 37.39 -9.93 28.22
N GLN A 713 38.46 -9.20 28.58
CA GLN A 713 39.73 -9.15 27.88
C GLN A 713 40.87 -9.19 28.91
N THR A 714 41.88 -10.02 28.65
CA THR A 714 43.10 -10.11 29.48
C THR A 714 44.32 -10.46 28.63
N ASP A 715 45.47 -9.92 29.01
CA ASP A 715 46.80 -10.23 28.46
C ASP A 715 47.78 -10.85 29.49
N GLY A 716 47.33 -11.02 30.74
CA GLY A 716 48.14 -11.50 31.87
C GLY A 716 48.70 -10.42 32.81
N TYR A 717 48.65 -9.14 32.43
CA TYR A 717 49.06 -7.99 33.25
C TYR A 717 47.96 -6.92 33.40
N ASN A 718 47.13 -6.75 32.36
CA ASN A 718 46.02 -5.82 32.31
C ASN A 718 44.70 -6.61 32.21
N ASP A 719 43.83 -6.48 33.20
CA ASP A 719 42.48 -7.06 33.19
C ASP A 719 41.42 -5.99 32.92
N ALA A 720 40.59 -6.23 31.90
CA ALA A 720 39.46 -5.38 31.54
C ALA A 720 38.17 -6.21 31.49
N LEU A 721 37.33 -6.05 32.51
CA LEU A 721 36.00 -6.67 32.59
C LEU A 721 34.91 -5.61 32.39
N ALA A 722 34.05 -5.83 31.41
CA ALA A 722 32.87 -5.00 31.12
C ALA A 722 31.61 -5.87 31.07
N VAL A 723 30.61 -5.57 31.92
CA VAL A 723 29.38 -6.37 32.07
C VAL A 723 28.17 -5.51 31.72
N PHE A 724 27.19 -6.11 31.02
CA PHE A 724 26.02 -5.50 30.38
C PHE A 724 26.33 -4.23 29.58
N GLY A 725 26.80 -4.38 28.34
CA GLY A 725 27.04 -3.27 27.40
C GLY A 725 28.28 -3.45 26.52
N LEU A 726 28.78 -2.34 25.94
CA LEU A 726 30.01 -2.31 25.13
C LEU A 726 30.89 -1.13 25.54
N GLY A 727 32.17 -1.40 25.82
CA GLY A 727 33.18 -0.37 26.13
C GLY A 727 32.78 0.52 27.31
N ARG A 728 32.72 1.85 27.09
CA ARG A 728 32.32 2.86 28.08
C ARG A 728 30.81 2.89 28.39
N LEU A 729 30.01 2.11 27.67
CA LEU A 729 28.55 1.97 27.87
C LEU A 729 28.19 0.67 28.62
N SER A 730 29.11 0.14 29.44
CA SER A 730 28.90 -1.05 30.27
C SER A 730 28.36 -0.69 31.65
N PHE A 731 27.39 -1.47 32.14
CA PHE A 731 26.76 -1.32 33.46
C PHE A 731 27.76 -1.51 34.62
N PHE A 732 28.75 -2.39 34.43
CA PHE A 732 29.90 -2.50 35.32
C PHE A 732 31.19 -2.59 34.51
N ARG A 733 32.18 -1.79 34.91
CA ARG A 733 33.56 -1.82 34.43
C ARG A 733 34.50 -1.88 35.63
N SER A 734 35.42 -2.84 35.62
CA SER A 734 36.60 -2.87 36.49
C SER A 734 37.83 -2.75 35.61
N GLU A 735 38.75 -1.87 36.00
CA GLU A 735 39.96 -1.56 35.24
C GLU A 735 41.09 -1.29 36.23
N GLN A 736 42.17 -2.08 36.11
CA GLN A 736 43.29 -2.08 37.04
C GLN A 736 44.60 -1.91 36.28
N THR A 737 45.42 -0.96 36.72
CA THR A 737 46.76 -0.68 36.19
C THR A 737 47.75 -0.49 37.35
N SER A 738 49.00 -0.17 37.04
CA SER A 738 50.07 0.14 38.02
C SER A 738 49.65 1.25 39.00
N ASP A 739 49.26 2.40 38.45
CA ASP A 739 49.22 3.68 39.19
C ASP A 739 47.82 4.03 39.72
N TYR A 740 46.77 3.44 39.14
CA TYR A 740 45.38 3.83 39.37
C TYR A 740 44.45 2.62 39.52
N PHE A 741 43.29 2.86 40.12
CA PHE A 741 42.25 1.87 40.34
C PHE A 741 40.88 2.55 40.22
N GLU A 742 40.08 2.12 39.24
CA GLU A 742 38.70 2.56 39.06
C GLU A 742 37.76 1.37 39.09
N GLN A 743 36.75 1.46 39.95
CA GLN A 743 35.56 0.62 39.86
C GLN A 743 34.36 1.50 39.54
N ARG A 744 33.74 1.22 38.38
CA ARG A 744 32.67 2.03 37.81
C ARG A 744 31.46 1.17 37.49
N PHE A 745 30.41 1.27 38.29
CA PHE A 745 29.11 0.73 37.92
C PHE A 745 28.36 1.83 37.18
N SER A 746 28.48 1.90 35.85
CA SER A 746 27.96 3.03 35.06
C SER A 746 26.43 2.99 34.92
N PRO A 747 25.73 4.14 34.98
CA PRO A 747 26.22 5.49 35.29
C PRO A 747 26.41 5.78 36.80
N PHE A 748 26.02 4.82 37.65
CA PHE A 748 25.71 4.96 39.06
C PHE A 748 26.89 5.23 39.99
N TYR A 749 27.88 4.34 40.10
CA TYR A 749 28.90 4.40 41.16
C TYR A 749 30.28 4.65 40.58
N THR A 750 31.01 5.62 41.15
CA THR A 750 32.44 5.83 40.87
C THR A 750 33.23 5.79 42.17
N TYR A 751 34.14 4.83 42.29
CA TYR A 751 35.19 4.88 43.31
C TYR A 751 36.55 5.08 42.65
N SER A 752 37.19 6.20 43.00
CA SER A 752 38.50 6.61 42.55
C SER A 752 39.36 6.94 43.76
N ARG A 753 40.59 6.40 43.82
CA ARG A 753 41.55 6.69 44.89
C ARG A 753 42.94 6.89 44.30
N ALA A 754 43.53 8.06 44.51
CA ALA A 754 44.93 8.30 44.21
C ALA A 754 45.82 7.49 45.18
N LYS A 755 46.84 6.79 44.64
CA LYS A 755 47.94 6.23 45.44
C LYS A 755 49.06 7.28 45.50
N VAL A 756 49.28 7.88 46.66
CA VAL A 756 50.48 8.69 46.93
C VAL A 756 51.30 7.95 47.99
N TRP A 757 52.53 7.60 47.67
CA TRP A 757 53.44 6.94 48.61
C TRP A 757 53.85 7.88 49.75
N GLY A 758 54.08 7.33 50.94
CA GLY A 758 54.66 8.04 52.09
C GLY A 758 53.69 8.86 52.97
N LYS A 759 52.44 9.12 52.57
CA LYS A 759 51.44 9.80 53.43
C LYS A 759 50.18 8.95 53.62
N GLY A 760 50.13 8.23 54.75
CA GLY A 760 48.95 7.47 55.17
C GLY A 760 47.77 8.38 55.54
N ILE A 761 46.56 7.93 55.18
CA ILE A 761 45.23 8.44 55.60
C ILE A 761 44.87 9.88 55.17
N ASN A 762 45.79 10.85 55.22
CA ASN A 762 45.53 12.29 55.10
C ASN A 762 45.31 12.81 53.66
N ALA A 763 44.87 11.96 52.73
CA ALA A 763 44.56 12.32 51.35
C ALA A 763 43.03 12.43 51.13
N PRO A 764 42.53 13.42 50.36
CA PRO A 764 41.10 13.63 50.18
C PRO A 764 40.45 12.45 49.45
N ALA A 765 39.65 11.68 50.17
CA ALA A 765 38.85 10.60 49.61
C ALA A 765 37.54 11.15 49.02
N MET A 766 37.20 10.73 47.80
CA MET A 766 35.89 11.00 47.19
C MET A 766 35.11 9.70 47.05
N ARG A 767 33.82 9.74 47.42
CA ARG A 767 32.83 8.73 47.06
C ARG A 767 31.67 9.45 46.39
N THR A 768 31.51 9.22 45.09
CA THR A 768 30.40 9.76 44.30
C THR A 768 29.57 8.64 43.72
N ILE A 769 28.26 8.75 43.91
CA ILE A 769 27.27 7.96 43.17
C ILE A 769 26.52 8.98 42.33
N SER A 770 26.58 8.94 41.00
CA SER A 770 25.96 9.90 40.08
C SER A 770 24.86 9.24 39.26
N LEU A 771 23.85 9.98 38.78
CA LEU A 771 22.77 9.38 37.98
C LEU A 771 23.14 9.18 36.49
N LEU A 772 24.13 9.92 35.99
CA LEU A 772 24.50 9.97 34.56
C LEU A 772 26.03 10.08 34.34
N GLY A 773 26.86 9.80 35.36
CA GLY A 773 28.32 9.90 35.26
C GLY A 773 28.92 11.32 35.14
N PHE A 774 28.12 12.38 35.38
CA PHE A 774 28.56 13.78 35.38
C PHE A 774 29.16 14.25 36.72
N TYR A 775 29.64 15.50 36.74
CA TYR A 775 30.35 16.19 37.82
C TYR A 775 29.72 16.05 39.23
N PRO A 776 30.51 16.16 40.32
CA PRO A 776 30.06 15.87 41.69
C PRO A 776 28.85 16.67 42.18
N GLU A 777 28.65 17.90 41.67
CA GLU A 777 27.48 18.75 41.96
C GLU A 777 26.13 18.09 41.60
N TRP A 778 26.14 17.09 40.71
CA TRP A 778 24.97 16.34 40.24
C TRP A 778 24.97 14.88 40.72
N SER A 779 25.71 14.59 41.80
CA SER A 779 25.82 13.24 42.37
C SER A 779 24.69 12.91 43.37
N LEU A 780 24.08 11.74 43.16
CA LEU A 780 23.06 11.09 43.99
C LEU A 780 23.58 10.67 45.37
N PHE A 781 24.89 10.42 45.52
CA PHE A 781 25.57 10.41 46.81
C PHE A 781 26.82 11.27 46.71
N TYR A 782 26.90 12.26 47.59
CA TYR A 782 28.07 13.08 47.80
C TYR A 782 28.43 13.05 49.29
N ASN A 783 29.57 12.45 49.59
CA ASN A 783 30.14 12.48 50.94
C ASN A 783 31.56 13.02 50.85
N ARG A 784 31.73 14.26 51.31
CA ARG A 784 33.00 14.95 51.53
C ARG A 784 33.06 15.32 53.01
N TRP A 785 34.19 15.13 53.66
CA TRP A 785 34.32 15.32 55.10
C TRP A 785 35.65 15.95 55.51
N SER A 786 35.57 16.80 56.53
CA SER A 786 36.64 17.53 57.21
C SER A 786 36.14 17.91 58.61
N GLU A 787 36.97 18.49 59.48
CA GLU A 787 36.61 18.68 60.90
C GLU A 787 35.52 19.73 61.16
N THR A 788 35.52 20.86 60.44
CA THR A 788 34.65 22.02 60.71
C THR A 788 33.38 22.10 59.87
N ASP A 789 33.30 21.36 58.75
CA ASP A 789 32.18 21.38 57.80
C ASP A 789 31.78 19.95 57.40
N VAL A 790 30.48 19.67 57.47
CA VAL A 790 29.87 18.37 57.20
C VAL A 790 28.74 18.51 56.17
N SER A 791 29.10 19.00 54.98
CA SER A 791 28.24 18.99 53.79
C SER A 791 27.97 17.57 53.30
N ARG A 792 26.89 16.94 53.78
CA ARG A 792 26.41 15.62 53.34
C ARG A 792 25.08 15.74 52.60
N TRP A 793 25.09 15.39 51.32
CA TRP A 793 23.87 15.13 50.58
C TRP A 793 23.91 13.79 49.86
N LEU A 794 22.88 12.98 50.13
CA LEU A 794 22.51 11.84 49.32
C LEU A 794 21.39 12.37 48.41
N PHE A 795 21.69 13.02 47.28
CA PHE A 795 20.66 13.71 46.48
C PHE A 795 19.74 12.72 45.73
N PRO A 796 18.41 12.92 45.73
CA PRO A 796 17.68 13.90 46.53
C PRO A 796 17.55 13.43 48.00
N LEU A 797 17.56 12.11 48.22
CA LEU A 797 17.39 11.32 49.45
C LEU A 797 17.58 12.00 50.83
N TYR A 798 18.64 12.77 51.08
CA TYR A 798 18.61 13.84 52.08
C TYR A 798 19.73 14.86 51.85
N SER A 799 19.47 16.12 52.22
CA SER A 799 20.49 17.12 52.52
C SER A 799 20.44 17.41 54.01
N TYR A 800 21.52 17.10 54.73
CA TYR A 800 21.70 17.54 56.11
C TYR A 800 22.74 18.65 56.14
N GLN A 801 22.32 19.80 56.63
CA GLN A 801 23.17 20.97 56.80
C GLN A 801 23.00 21.45 58.25
N ARG A 802 24.11 21.80 58.90
CA ARG A 802 24.16 22.22 60.29
C ARG A 802 25.05 23.45 60.40
N ASP A 803 24.43 24.56 60.82
CA ASP A 803 25.10 25.81 61.17
C ASP A 803 24.60 26.28 62.55
N GLU A 804 24.81 27.55 62.87
CA GLU A 804 24.49 28.15 64.17
C GLU A 804 23.02 28.58 64.32
N ASN A 805 22.25 28.69 63.23
CA ASN A 805 20.92 29.30 63.23
C ASN A 805 19.75 28.30 63.34
N GLY A 806 19.97 27.00 63.13
CA GLY A 806 18.90 26.01 63.27
C GLY A 806 19.19 24.62 62.72
N LYS A 807 18.11 23.90 62.35
CA LYS A 807 18.14 22.57 61.77
C LYS A 807 17.08 22.48 60.67
N ASP A 808 17.49 22.51 59.40
CA ASP A 808 16.61 22.18 58.27
C ASP A 808 16.85 20.73 57.87
N LEU A 809 15.88 19.86 58.15
CA LEU A 809 15.98 18.43 57.88
C LEU A 809 15.18 18.09 56.63
N ALA A 810 15.78 18.42 55.49
CA ALA A 810 15.27 18.20 54.15
C ALA A 810 15.68 16.81 53.63
N PHE A 811 14.82 15.82 53.85
CA PHE A 811 14.91 14.53 53.17
C PHE A 811 14.36 14.64 51.74
N LEU A 812 14.97 13.85 50.86
CA LEU A 812 14.54 13.57 49.49
C LEU A 812 14.35 14.83 48.61
N GLY A 813 15.10 15.91 48.81
CA GLY A 813 15.29 16.99 47.83
C GLY A 813 15.84 18.29 48.41
N GLY A 814 16.26 19.22 47.56
CA GLY A 814 16.84 20.51 47.98
C GLY A 814 15.79 21.58 48.30
N GLY A 815 15.84 22.15 49.51
CA GLY A 815 15.03 23.30 49.91
C GLY A 815 13.52 23.09 49.72
N PRO A 816 12.79 23.93 48.95
CA PRO A 816 11.35 23.79 48.76
C PRO A 816 10.93 22.56 47.92
N PHE A 817 11.89 21.86 47.29
CA PHE A 817 11.67 20.64 46.50
C PHE A 817 11.94 19.34 47.27
N SER A 818 12.10 19.42 48.60
CA SER A 818 12.30 18.27 49.49
C SER A 818 11.05 17.38 49.58
N LEU A 819 11.24 16.06 49.36
CA LEU A 819 10.17 15.07 49.44
C LEU A 819 9.71 14.80 50.88
N PHE A 820 10.54 15.08 51.88
CA PHE A 820 10.13 15.12 53.28
C PHE A 820 10.90 16.22 54.00
N ARG A 821 10.21 17.30 54.31
CA ARG A 821 10.77 18.39 55.11
C ARG A 821 10.15 18.35 56.50
N ALA A 822 10.95 17.94 57.47
CA ALA A 822 10.67 18.18 58.88
C ALA A 822 11.28 19.54 59.25
N ALA A 823 10.47 20.58 59.18
CA ALA A 823 10.82 21.92 59.66
C ALA A 823 9.93 22.23 60.88
N ASP A 824 10.55 22.68 61.96
CA ASP A 824 9.90 22.97 63.23
C ASP A 824 10.10 24.44 63.63
N GLY A 825 9.08 25.05 64.25
CA GLY A 825 9.03 26.48 64.47
C GLY A 825 7.82 26.94 65.29
N ARG A 826 7.99 28.06 66.01
CA ARG A 826 7.19 28.48 67.19
C ARG A 826 5.65 28.56 67.08
N ARG A 827 5.01 28.37 65.91
CA ARG A 827 3.54 28.51 65.73
C ARG A 827 2.87 27.56 64.74
N TRP A 828 3.59 26.61 64.12
CA TRP A 828 3.01 25.74 63.08
C TRP A 828 3.75 24.40 63.02
N THR A 829 3.08 23.36 62.49
CA THR A 829 3.69 22.06 62.26
C THR A 829 3.45 21.66 60.81
N LEU A 830 4.54 21.50 60.05
CA LEU A 830 4.49 21.14 58.63
C LEU A 830 5.16 19.79 58.42
N LEU A 831 4.38 18.70 58.47
CA LEU A 831 4.81 17.44 57.86
C LEU A 831 4.50 17.49 56.36
N ARG A 832 5.39 18.15 55.63
CA ARG A 832 5.41 18.16 54.17
C ARG A 832 6.25 16.99 53.69
N PHE A 833 5.60 15.85 53.47
CA PHE A 833 6.17 14.78 52.66
C PHE A 833 5.94 15.10 51.17
N SER A 834 6.42 16.24 50.65
CA SER A 834 6.14 16.71 49.27
C SER A 834 6.47 15.67 48.17
N PRO A 835 5.88 15.70 46.98
CA PRO A 835 4.44 15.85 46.81
C PRO A 835 3.62 14.84 47.65
N PHE A 836 4.20 13.70 48.05
CA PHE A 836 3.60 12.49 48.64
C PHE A 836 2.51 12.65 49.73
N VAL A 837 2.72 13.41 50.79
CA VAL A 837 1.73 13.67 51.85
C VAL A 837 1.95 15.09 52.38
N ASN A 838 1.08 16.03 52.02
CA ASN A 838 0.93 17.27 52.78
C ASN A 838 -0.07 16.99 53.91
N TYR A 839 0.42 16.57 55.08
CA TYR A 839 -0.39 16.53 56.29
C TYR A 839 -0.41 17.93 56.90
N VAL A 840 -1.56 18.61 56.81
CA VAL A 840 -1.75 19.98 57.31
C VAL A 840 -2.90 19.96 58.30
N ARG A 841 -2.61 20.24 59.58
CA ARG A 841 -3.58 20.24 60.67
C ARG A 841 -3.70 21.64 61.28
N THR A 842 -4.71 22.38 60.85
CA THR A 842 -5.09 23.68 61.44
C THR A 842 -6.05 23.49 62.61
N LYS A 843 -5.83 24.20 63.72
CA LYS A 843 -6.70 24.16 64.91
C LYS A 843 -7.54 25.43 65.00
N ASN A 844 -8.85 25.33 64.79
CA ASN A 844 -9.81 26.36 65.20
C ASN A 844 -10.43 26.00 66.55
N SER A 845 -10.85 27.00 67.32
CA SER A 845 -11.29 26.83 68.71
C SER A 845 -12.81 26.84 68.86
N LYS A 846 -13.43 25.66 69.04
CA LYS A 846 -14.22 25.35 70.26
C LYS A 846 -14.77 23.92 70.33
N GLU A 847 -15.13 23.27 69.21
CA GLU A 847 -15.68 21.90 69.20
C GLU A 847 -14.94 20.95 68.25
N ALA A 848 -15.18 19.65 68.41
CA ALA A 848 -14.33 18.59 67.86
C ALA A 848 -14.89 17.81 66.66
N SER A 849 -16.17 17.96 66.32
CA SER A 849 -16.81 17.29 65.16
C SER A 849 -16.45 17.92 63.81
N ASP A 850 -16.14 19.22 63.80
CA ASP A 850 -15.98 20.02 62.59
C ASP A 850 -14.54 20.05 62.07
N SER A 851 -13.84 18.91 62.14
CA SER A 851 -12.45 18.79 61.70
C SER A 851 -12.32 18.44 60.21
N GLU A 852 -11.93 19.40 59.36
CA GLU A 852 -11.48 19.10 57.99
C GLU A 852 -10.15 18.33 58.01
N GLU A 853 -10.20 17.00 57.96
CA GLU A 853 -9.01 16.18 57.66
C GLU A 853 -8.85 15.99 56.13
N SER A 854 -7.69 16.40 55.60
CA SER A 854 -7.37 16.20 54.18
C SER A 854 -5.96 15.63 54.01
N THR A 855 -5.87 14.33 53.70
CA THR A 855 -4.61 13.65 53.41
C THR A 855 -4.37 13.69 51.90
N GLY A 856 -3.67 14.73 51.45
CA GLY A 856 -3.49 15.05 50.04
C GLY A 856 -2.02 15.08 49.58
N LEU A 857 -1.78 14.47 48.43
CA LEU A 857 -0.49 14.37 47.75
C LEU A 857 -0.32 15.54 46.77
N GLY A 858 -0.08 16.74 47.31
CA GLY A 858 -0.08 18.01 46.54
C GLY A 858 0.96 18.04 45.41
N LEU A 859 0.58 18.55 44.21
CA LEU A 859 1.60 19.00 43.26
C LEU A 859 2.42 20.13 43.90
N VAL A 860 3.74 20.11 43.68
CA VAL A 860 4.75 20.83 44.48
C VAL A 860 4.34 22.26 44.82
N GLY A 861 4.15 22.52 46.12
CA GLY A 861 3.84 23.84 46.69
C GLY A 861 2.36 24.19 46.88
N PHE A 862 1.43 23.54 46.18
CA PHE A 862 -0.01 23.88 46.22
C PHE A 862 -0.80 23.13 47.32
N SER A 863 -2.05 23.56 47.58
CA SER A 863 -2.90 23.05 48.67
C SER A 863 -3.60 21.70 48.36
N PRO A 864 -4.15 20.98 49.37
CA PRO A 864 -4.75 19.65 49.18
C PRO A 864 -5.87 19.55 48.14
N LYS A 865 -6.54 20.67 47.81
CA LYS A 865 -7.60 20.72 46.78
C LYS A 865 -7.06 20.53 45.35
N TRP A 866 -5.74 20.61 45.15
CA TRP A 866 -5.03 20.37 43.88
C TRP A 866 -4.01 19.22 43.99
N SER A 867 -4.41 18.16 44.69
CA SER A 867 -3.56 17.01 44.96
C SER A 867 -3.61 15.95 43.86
N LEU A 868 -2.44 15.35 43.60
CA LEU A 868 -2.20 14.26 42.69
C LEU A 868 -2.91 13.00 43.24
N ILE A 869 -2.41 12.35 44.29
CA ILE A 869 -3.23 11.47 45.15
C ILE A 869 -4.08 12.29 46.11
N SER A 870 -5.33 11.90 46.32
CA SER A 870 -6.11 12.34 47.48
C SER A 870 -6.82 11.15 48.11
N LEU A 871 -6.93 11.18 49.44
CA LEU A 871 -7.88 10.38 50.21
C LEU A 871 -8.75 11.36 50.99
N ARG A 872 -10.03 11.43 50.65
CA ARG A 872 -11.02 12.32 51.30
C ARG A 872 -12.24 11.52 51.72
N GLN A 873 -12.57 11.64 53.00
CA GLN A 873 -13.68 10.99 53.67
C GLN A 873 -14.62 12.08 54.19
N GLU A 874 -15.85 12.06 53.72
CA GLU A 874 -16.81 13.16 53.90
C GLU A 874 -18.22 12.54 53.91
N GLY A 875 -18.97 12.68 55.01
CA GLY A 875 -20.33 12.14 55.14
C GLY A 875 -20.47 10.63 54.86
N GLY A 876 -19.45 9.83 55.16
CA GLY A 876 -19.43 8.37 54.91
C GLY A 876 -19.07 7.94 53.49
N VAL A 877 -18.95 8.87 52.53
CA VAL A 877 -18.50 8.55 51.17
C VAL A 877 -16.97 8.52 51.12
N GLN A 878 -16.39 7.41 50.63
CA GLN A 878 -14.94 7.30 50.45
C GLN A 878 -14.55 7.67 49.01
N THR A 879 -13.79 8.76 48.88
CA THR A 879 -13.23 9.20 47.60
C THR A 879 -11.72 9.11 47.60
N SER A 880 -11.16 8.54 46.54
CA SER A 880 -9.72 8.54 46.29
C SER A 880 -9.42 8.83 44.82
N TRP A 881 -8.31 9.49 44.56
CA TRP A 881 -7.77 9.65 43.21
C TRP A 881 -6.25 9.70 43.23
N LEU A 882 -5.64 9.61 42.05
CA LEU A 882 -4.23 9.79 41.71
C LEU A 882 -4.20 10.40 40.30
N LEU A 883 -4.22 11.73 40.15
CA LEU A 883 -4.28 12.36 38.84
C LEU A 883 -2.94 12.23 38.07
N PRO A 884 -2.93 11.83 36.78
CA PRO A 884 -4.04 11.25 36.00
C PRO A 884 -4.19 9.73 36.19
N LEU A 885 -3.23 9.04 36.83
CA LEU A 885 -3.13 7.57 36.84
C LEU A 885 -4.37 6.82 37.37
N TYR A 886 -5.16 7.29 38.34
CA TYR A 886 -6.49 6.72 38.64
C TYR A 886 -7.47 7.66 39.37
N SER A 887 -8.74 7.27 39.43
CA SER A 887 -9.72 7.76 40.40
C SER A 887 -10.67 6.63 40.80
N ARG A 888 -11.04 6.55 42.09
CA ARG A 888 -11.84 5.48 42.68
C ARG A 888 -12.83 6.08 43.69
N ARG A 889 -14.12 5.98 43.40
CA ARG A 889 -15.20 6.25 44.36
C ARG A 889 -15.84 4.92 44.75
N ILE A 890 -16.06 4.74 46.05
CA ILE A 890 -16.73 3.58 46.63
C ILE A 890 -17.98 4.07 47.38
N ASP A 891 -19.05 3.30 47.26
CA ASP A 891 -20.34 3.49 47.91
C ASP A 891 -20.87 2.11 48.34
N ALA A 892 -21.84 2.04 49.25
CA ALA A 892 -22.27 0.79 49.89
C ALA A 892 -22.76 -0.28 48.89
N GLN A 893 -23.25 0.14 47.71
CA GLN A 893 -23.75 -0.75 46.65
C GLN A 893 -23.04 -0.56 45.29
N SER A 894 -22.04 0.31 45.16
CA SER A 894 -21.40 0.54 43.85
C SER A 894 -19.95 1.05 43.91
N TRP A 895 -19.21 0.85 42.83
CA TRP A 895 -17.87 1.42 42.67
C TRP A 895 -17.62 1.94 41.25
N ASP A 896 -16.92 3.07 41.16
CA ASP A 896 -16.55 3.79 39.93
C ASP A 896 -15.03 3.99 39.90
N PHE A 897 -14.34 3.33 38.96
CA PHE A 897 -12.88 3.37 38.80
C PHE A 897 -12.48 3.88 37.42
N SER A 898 -11.61 4.89 37.38
CA SER A 898 -10.91 5.37 36.17
C SER A 898 -9.41 5.19 36.36
N MET A 899 -8.65 5.04 35.28
CA MET A 899 -7.19 4.91 35.29
C MET A 899 -6.59 5.62 34.07
N LEU A 900 -5.54 6.42 34.28
CA LEU A 900 -4.86 7.25 33.27
C LEU A 900 -5.86 8.13 32.49
N GLY A 901 -6.51 9.04 33.21
CA GLY A 901 -7.51 10.01 32.72
C GLY A 901 -8.83 9.93 33.50
N TYR A 902 -9.76 10.85 33.22
CA TYR A 902 -11.02 10.96 33.97
C TYR A 902 -12.21 10.35 33.22
N ARG A 903 -12.87 9.34 33.84
CA ARG A 903 -14.12 8.70 33.39
C ARG A 903 -14.16 8.41 31.88
N ARG A 904 -14.90 9.20 31.10
CA ARG A 904 -15.06 8.96 29.64
C ARG A 904 -13.74 9.04 28.87
N MET A 905 -12.71 9.71 29.40
CA MET A 905 -11.39 9.92 28.77
C MET A 905 -10.23 9.14 29.42
N SER A 906 -10.52 8.15 30.27
CA SER A 906 -9.49 7.35 30.95
C SER A 906 -8.98 6.16 30.11
N LEU A 907 -7.66 5.91 30.13
CA LEU A 907 -7.00 4.77 29.48
C LEU A 907 -7.56 3.44 29.97
N PHE A 908 -7.92 3.30 31.24
CA PHE A 908 -8.74 2.19 31.72
C PHE A 908 -9.92 2.71 32.57
N TYR A 909 -11.03 2.02 32.53
CA TYR A 909 -12.26 2.38 33.23
C TYR A 909 -12.98 1.11 33.67
N SER A 910 -13.51 1.08 34.89
CA SER A 910 -14.40 0.00 35.31
C SER A 910 -15.41 0.49 36.35
N LYS A 911 -16.67 0.09 36.20
CA LYS A 911 -17.76 0.37 37.14
C LYS A 911 -18.56 -0.91 37.37
N ALA A 912 -19.03 -1.13 38.59
CA ALA A 912 -20.15 -2.03 38.85
C ALA A 912 -21.23 -1.36 39.71
N SER A 913 -22.48 -1.63 39.37
CA SER A 913 -23.71 -1.51 40.19
C SER A 913 -24.48 -2.83 40.06
N PRO A 914 -25.50 -3.13 40.90
CA PRO A 914 -26.21 -4.41 40.89
C PRO A 914 -26.74 -4.81 39.50
N ASP A 915 -27.27 -3.84 38.77
CA ASP A 915 -27.85 -3.95 37.42
C ASP A 915 -26.82 -4.06 36.28
N ALA A 916 -25.58 -3.59 36.46
CA ALA A 916 -24.61 -3.51 35.36
C ALA A 916 -23.13 -3.47 35.77
N ARG A 917 -22.32 -4.24 35.03
CA ARG A 917 -20.85 -4.24 35.11
C ARG A 917 -20.24 -3.77 33.78
N ARG A 918 -19.33 -2.80 33.85
CA ARG A 918 -18.64 -2.24 32.68
C ARG A 918 -17.14 -2.15 32.94
N SER A 919 -16.33 -2.50 31.94
CA SER A 919 -14.86 -2.30 31.96
C SER A 919 -14.38 -1.81 30.58
N ARG A 920 -13.22 -1.15 30.48
CA ARG A 920 -12.70 -0.60 29.21
C ARG A 920 -11.20 -0.35 29.34
N PHE A 921 -10.43 -0.59 28.27
CA PHE A 921 -9.06 -0.07 28.10
C PHE A 921 -9.03 0.77 26.81
N PHE A 922 -9.05 2.09 26.90
CA PHE A 922 -9.13 2.99 25.74
C PHE A 922 -7.79 3.05 24.95
N PRO A 923 -7.83 3.13 23.61
CA PRO A 923 -8.99 2.84 22.76
C PRO A 923 -9.24 1.33 22.60
N PHE A 924 -8.28 0.49 22.97
CA PHE A 924 -8.12 -0.89 22.49
C PHE A 924 -9.14 -1.94 22.94
N TYR A 925 -9.95 -1.73 23.98
CA TYR A 925 -10.88 -2.71 24.56
C TYR A 925 -12.10 -2.04 25.22
N SER A 926 -13.29 -2.65 25.12
CA SER A 926 -14.43 -2.36 25.99
C SER A 926 -15.20 -3.62 26.35
N TYR A 927 -15.78 -3.64 27.54
CA TYR A 927 -16.64 -4.69 28.08
C TYR A 927 -17.86 -4.06 28.77
N LEU A 928 -19.04 -4.60 28.51
CA LEU A 928 -20.29 -4.23 29.16
C LEU A 928 -21.10 -5.50 29.36
N ARG A 929 -21.65 -5.70 30.55
CA ARG A 929 -22.64 -6.73 30.86
C ARG A 929 -23.75 -6.09 31.70
N GLN A 930 -24.99 -6.25 31.27
CA GLN A 930 -26.16 -5.95 32.08
C GLN A 930 -26.67 -7.27 32.63
N GLU A 931 -26.97 -7.29 33.92
CA GLU A 931 -27.46 -8.51 34.57
C GLU A 931 -28.97 -8.68 34.30
N ALA A 932 -29.48 -9.89 34.50
CA ALA A 932 -30.86 -10.21 34.15
C ALA A 932 -31.81 -9.74 35.25
N ASP A 933 -32.35 -8.54 35.08
CA ASP A 933 -33.52 -8.09 35.82
C ASP A 933 -34.71 -9.02 35.52
N ASN A 934 -35.67 -9.16 36.43
CA ASN A 934 -36.73 -10.20 36.40
C ASN A 934 -37.71 -10.12 35.18
N LYS A 935 -37.46 -9.22 34.22
CA LYS A 935 -38.22 -9.04 32.98
C LYS A 935 -37.35 -9.01 31.71
N ALA A 936 -36.03 -9.12 31.80
CA ALA A 936 -35.12 -8.97 30.65
C ALA A 936 -33.94 -9.96 30.68
N PRO A 937 -33.62 -10.65 29.57
CA PRO A 937 -32.49 -11.58 29.53
C PRO A 937 -31.15 -10.83 29.46
N ALA A 938 -30.14 -11.35 30.14
CA ALA A 938 -28.82 -10.71 30.27
C ALA A 938 -28.21 -10.30 28.92
N SER A 939 -27.59 -9.11 28.90
CA SER A 939 -26.89 -8.57 27.73
C SER A 939 -25.38 -8.48 27.99
N GLY A 940 -24.58 -8.64 26.94
CA GLY A 940 -23.12 -8.58 26.99
C GLY A 940 -22.53 -8.00 25.72
N THR A 941 -21.47 -7.21 25.82
CA THR A 941 -20.72 -6.68 24.68
C THR A 941 -19.25 -6.52 25.05
N THR A 942 -18.38 -7.18 24.28
CA THR A 942 -16.92 -7.11 24.36
C THR A 942 -16.40 -6.59 23.02
N THR A 943 -15.54 -5.59 23.00
CA THR A 943 -14.90 -5.06 21.79
C THR A 943 -13.39 -4.95 21.97
N LEU A 944 -12.64 -5.04 20.87
CA LEU A 944 -11.23 -4.66 20.76
C LEU A 944 -11.04 -3.76 19.52
N GLY A 945 -10.11 -2.80 19.51
CA GLY A 945 -9.70 -2.08 18.28
C GLY A 945 -9.31 -0.61 18.42
N LEU A 946 -9.01 0.03 17.28
CA LEU A 946 -8.45 1.39 17.21
C LEU A 946 -9.31 2.51 17.79
N LEU A 947 -10.63 2.33 17.86
CA LEU A 947 -11.60 3.23 18.49
C LEU A 947 -12.70 2.42 19.20
N GLY A 948 -12.31 1.57 20.16
CA GLY A 948 -13.15 0.54 20.81
C GLY A 948 -14.37 1.00 21.61
N PHE A 949 -14.83 2.24 21.45
CA PHE A 949 -16.13 2.75 21.89
C PHE A 949 -17.21 2.74 20.79
N PHE A 950 -16.85 2.44 19.53
CA PHE A 950 -17.80 2.24 18.42
C PHE A 950 -17.74 0.78 17.90
N PRO A 951 -18.74 -0.07 18.21
CA PRO A 951 -18.75 -1.46 17.73
C PRO A 951 -18.59 -1.62 16.21
N PRO A 952 -19.20 -0.80 15.32
CA PRO A 952 -19.02 -0.93 13.87
C PRO A 952 -17.60 -0.70 13.33
N LEU A 953 -16.70 -0.13 14.15
CA LEU A 953 -15.30 0.19 13.78
C LEU A 953 -14.29 -0.58 14.66
N SER A 954 -14.73 -1.65 15.32
CA SER A 954 -13.90 -2.51 16.14
C SER A 954 -13.03 -3.47 15.30
N LEU A 955 -11.83 -3.76 15.79
CA LEU A 955 -10.97 -4.82 15.27
C LEU A 955 -11.56 -6.18 15.62
N TYR A 956 -12.07 -6.37 16.83
CA TYR A 956 -12.88 -7.54 17.21
C TYR A 956 -14.09 -7.13 18.04
N CYS A 957 -15.16 -7.90 17.97
CA CYS A 957 -16.34 -7.75 18.81
C CYS A 957 -16.92 -9.11 19.16
N TYR A 958 -17.57 -9.20 20.33
CA TYR A 958 -18.49 -10.24 20.73
C TYR A 958 -19.68 -9.57 21.43
N LYS A 959 -20.91 -9.89 21.03
CA LYS A 959 -22.15 -9.32 21.55
C LYS A 959 -23.16 -10.44 21.81
N LEU A 960 -23.71 -10.45 23.02
CA LEU A 960 -24.74 -11.35 23.52
C LEU A 960 -25.99 -10.51 23.86
N GLU A 961 -27.14 -10.84 23.28
CA GLU A 961 -28.43 -10.23 23.59
C GLU A 961 -29.43 -11.35 23.86
N GLY A 962 -29.48 -11.81 25.11
CA GLY A 962 -30.22 -12.99 25.53
C GLY A 962 -29.76 -14.26 24.80
N VAL A 963 -30.53 -14.68 23.79
CA VAL A 963 -30.26 -15.89 22.99
C VAL A 963 -29.49 -15.56 21.69
N GLU A 964 -29.35 -14.29 21.33
CA GLU A 964 -28.56 -13.88 20.15
C GLU A 964 -27.08 -13.71 20.51
N THR A 965 -26.20 -14.42 19.81
CA THR A 965 -24.73 -14.25 19.86
C THR A 965 -24.22 -13.73 18.52
N SER A 966 -23.42 -12.69 18.50
CA SER A 966 -22.69 -12.23 17.30
C SER A 966 -21.26 -11.87 17.66
N HIS A 967 -20.31 -12.11 16.77
CA HIS A 967 -18.92 -11.76 16.98
C HIS A 967 -18.19 -11.61 15.64
N TRP A 968 -17.16 -10.77 15.57
CA TRP A 968 -16.43 -10.50 14.33
C TRP A 968 -14.99 -10.10 14.61
N LEU A 969 -14.11 -10.31 13.63
CA LEU A 969 -12.72 -9.88 13.61
C LEU A 969 -12.48 -9.17 12.27
N THR A 970 -12.38 -7.84 12.27
CA THR A 970 -12.19 -7.00 11.08
C THR A 970 -10.78 -7.19 10.48
N PRO A 971 -10.61 -7.33 9.15
CA PRO A 971 -11.61 -7.68 8.14
C PRO A 971 -11.82 -9.21 7.99
N PHE A 972 -11.11 -10.02 8.77
CA PHE A 972 -10.99 -11.47 8.62
C PHE A 972 -12.29 -12.28 8.69
N TYR A 973 -13.23 -12.00 9.61
CA TYR A 973 -14.53 -12.67 9.64
C TYR A 973 -15.62 -11.91 10.41
N SER A 974 -16.89 -12.32 10.23
CA SER A 974 -18.04 -11.85 11.01
C SER A 974 -19.10 -12.95 11.13
N TYR A 975 -19.65 -13.16 12.32
CA TYR A 975 -20.62 -14.20 12.65
C TYR A 975 -21.81 -13.66 13.45
N ARG A 976 -23.00 -14.20 13.22
CA ARG A 976 -24.21 -13.99 14.04
C ARG A 976 -25.00 -15.30 14.14
N LYS A 977 -25.61 -15.55 15.29
CA LYS A 977 -26.55 -16.64 15.57
C LYS A 977 -27.64 -16.08 16.46
N GLY A 978 -28.87 -16.11 16.01
CA GLY A 978 -30.03 -15.53 16.68
C GLY A 978 -31.29 -16.36 16.44
N LYS A 979 -32.44 -15.90 16.95
CA LYS A 979 -33.74 -16.60 16.72
C LYS A 979 -34.10 -16.62 15.23
N SER A 980 -33.63 -15.63 14.48
CA SER A 980 -33.86 -15.48 13.03
C SER A 980 -32.90 -16.28 12.14
N GLY A 981 -31.75 -16.75 12.64
CA GLY A 981 -30.80 -17.52 11.83
C GLY A 981 -29.33 -17.51 12.28
N ARG A 982 -28.46 -18.19 11.51
CA ARG A 982 -26.99 -18.21 11.65
C ARG A 982 -26.33 -17.62 10.40
N TRP A 983 -25.49 -16.60 10.54
CA TRP A 983 -24.80 -15.90 9.45
C TRP A 983 -23.28 -15.95 9.70
N LEU A 984 -22.46 -16.09 8.66
CA LEU A 984 -21.01 -16.08 8.67
C LEU A 984 -20.47 -15.33 7.44
N ALA A 985 -19.39 -14.59 7.60
CA ALA A 985 -18.64 -13.93 6.53
C ALA A 985 -17.14 -14.10 6.80
N LEU A 986 -16.31 -14.28 5.76
CA LEU A 986 -14.85 -14.27 5.84
C LEU A 986 -14.26 -13.26 4.85
N LEU A 987 -13.18 -12.59 5.25
CA LEU A 987 -12.39 -11.65 4.45
C LEU A 987 -13.25 -10.55 3.81
N GLY A 988 -13.86 -9.71 4.65
CA GLY A 988 -14.62 -8.51 4.30
C GLY A 988 -15.98 -8.41 5.00
N PHE A 989 -16.66 -7.28 4.84
CA PHE A 989 -17.92 -6.98 5.54
C PHE A 989 -19.16 -7.33 4.70
N GLN A 990 -20.04 -8.21 5.20
CA GLN A 990 -21.33 -8.56 4.59
C GLN A 990 -21.24 -8.77 3.06
N ARG A 991 -21.85 -7.89 2.26
CA ARG A 991 -21.84 -7.96 0.78
C ARG A 991 -20.46 -7.82 0.14
N LEU A 992 -19.47 -7.31 0.87
CA LEU A 992 -18.06 -7.15 0.44
C LEU A 992 -17.13 -8.27 0.96
N SER A 993 -17.66 -9.29 1.62
CA SER A 993 -16.88 -10.45 2.07
C SER A 993 -16.48 -11.38 0.93
N LEU A 994 -15.26 -11.93 0.97
CA LEU A 994 -14.82 -12.97 0.05
C LEU A 994 -15.72 -14.21 0.20
N PHE A 995 -15.96 -14.68 1.42
CA PHE A 995 -16.92 -15.75 1.72
C PHE A 995 -18.10 -15.22 2.52
N TYR A 996 -19.32 -15.69 2.22
CA TYR A 996 -20.53 -15.42 2.98
C TYR A 996 -21.36 -16.71 3.12
N SER A 997 -22.07 -16.85 4.23
CA SER A 997 -23.03 -17.91 4.50
C SER A 997 -24.14 -17.39 5.41
N GLU A 998 -25.39 -17.77 5.16
CA GLU A 998 -26.57 -17.35 5.91
C GLU A 998 -27.58 -18.50 5.95
N THR A 999 -28.15 -18.77 7.12
CA THR A 999 -29.16 -19.80 7.35
C THR A 999 -30.27 -19.21 8.21
N LYS A 1000 -31.42 -18.93 7.61
CA LYS A 1000 -32.65 -18.44 8.27
C LYS A 1000 -33.70 -19.56 8.29
N ALA A 1001 -34.80 -19.37 9.01
CA ALA A 1001 -35.96 -20.25 8.88
C ALA A 1001 -36.41 -20.27 7.41
N GLY A 1002 -36.47 -21.46 6.80
CA GLY A 1002 -36.85 -21.62 5.39
C GLY A 1002 -35.84 -21.09 4.34
N THR A 1003 -34.63 -20.65 4.70
CA THR A 1003 -33.66 -20.12 3.72
C THR A 1003 -32.21 -20.45 4.06
N PHE A 1004 -31.43 -20.90 3.08
CA PHE A 1004 -29.97 -21.05 3.18
C PHE A 1004 -29.31 -20.30 2.02
N SER A 1005 -28.18 -19.64 2.25
CA SER A 1005 -27.45 -18.84 1.27
C SER A 1005 -25.95 -18.95 1.53
N GLN A 1006 -25.15 -19.00 0.48
CA GLN A 1006 -23.69 -19.12 0.54
C GLN A 1006 -23.06 -18.42 -0.66
N ARG A 1007 -21.85 -17.89 -0.52
CA ARG A 1007 -21.14 -17.19 -1.60
C ARG A 1007 -19.64 -17.24 -1.36
N PHE A 1008 -18.86 -17.38 -2.43
CA PHE A 1008 -17.42 -17.17 -2.44
C PHE A 1008 -17.07 -16.28 -3.63
N PHE A 1009 -16.98 -14.97 -3.43
CA PHE A 1009 -16.84 -13.99 -4.51
C PHE A 1009 -15.42 -14.04 -5.14
N PRO A 1010 -15.28 -13.94 -6.48
CA PRO A 1010 -16.32 -13.98 -7.53
C PRO A 1010 -16.67 -15.40 -8.00
N LEU A 1011 -16.11 -16.43 -7.38
CA LEU A 1011 -16.04 -17.81 -7.88
C LEU A 1011 -17.32 -18.65 -7.69
N TYR A 1012 -18.20 -18.33 -6.73
CA TYR A 1012 -19.37 -19.14 -6.39
C TYR A 1012 -20.48 -18.34 -5.67
N GLY A 1013 -21.72 -18.75 -5.89
CA GLY A 1013 -22.92 -18.33 -5.16
C GLY A 1013 -23.94 -19.47 -5.08
N TYR A 1014 -24.71 -19.53 -4.00
CA TYR A 1014 -25.79 -20.49 -3.78
C TYR A 1014 -26.86 -19.89 -2.86
N ARG A 1015 -28.12 -20.20 -3.12
CA ARG A 1015 -29.28 -19.81 -2.31
C ARG A 1015 -30.37 -20.86 -2.47
N ARG A 1016 -30.98 -21.28 -1.37
CA ARG A 1016 -32.10 -22.22 -1.30
C ARG A 1016 -33.19 -21.65 -0.42
N GLU A 1017 -34.43 -21.71 -0.87
CA GLU A 1017 -35.64 -21.34 -0.14
C GLU A 1017 -36.56 -22.56 -0.06
N GLY A 1018 -37.27 -22.72 1.06
CA GLY A 1018 -38.04 -23.93 1.40
C GLY A 1018 -37.17 -25.19 1.62
N ARG A 1019 -37.84 -26.31 1.91
CA ARG A 1019 -37.30 -27.68 1.78
C ARG A 1019 -37.78 -28.32 0.48
N PRO A 1020 -37.06 -29.34 -0.06
CA PRO A 1020 -37.52 -30.07 -1.23
C PRO A 1020 -38.91 -30.68 -0.98
N GLY A 1021 -39.88 -30.34 -1.84
CA GLY A 1021 -41.28 -30.79 -1.74
C GLY A 1021 -42.25 -29.77 -1.12
N GLU A 1022 -41.76 -28.70 -0.48
CA GLU A 1022 -42.63 -27.65 0.08
C GLU A 1022 -43.04 -26.60 -0.99
N PRO A 1023 -44.27 -26.05 -0.93
CA PRO A 1023 -44.65 -24.90 -1.74
C PRO A 1023 -43.69 -23.73 -1.53
N GLY A 1024 -43.19 -23.14 -2.61
CA GLY A 1024 -42.16 -22.09 -2.55
C GLY A 1024 -40.71 -22.61 -2.50
N TYR A 1025 -40.46 -23.91 -2.68
CA TYR A 1025 -39.10 -24.43 -2.83
C TYR A 1025 -38.37 -23.84 -4.04
N ALA A 1026 -37.25 -23.16 -3.81
CA ALA A 1026 -36.41 -22.58 -4.87
C ALA A 1026 -34.92 -22.78 -4.60
N VAL A 1027 -34.12 -22.84 -5.66
CA VAL A 1027 -32.66 -22.90 -5.64
C VAL A 1027 -32.09 -21.93 -6.67
N ASN A 1028 -31.02 -21.22 -6.33
CA ASN A 1028 -30.18 -20.47 -7.27
C ASN A 1028 -28.73 -20.82 -6.95
N ALA A 1029 -27.92 -21.08 -7.96
CA ALA A 1029 -26.48 -21.30 -7.86
C ALA A 1029 -25.77 -20.60 -9.01
N ASP A 1030 -24.58 -20.06 -8.76
CA ASP A 1030 -23.73 -19.34 -9.70
C ASP A 1030 -22.28 -19.79 -9.50
N VAL A 1031 -21.48 -19.88 -10.57
CA VAL A 1031 -20.06 -20.25 -10.53
C VAL A 1031 -19.27 -19.34 -11.48
N LEU A 1032 -18.04 -18.99 -11.10
CA LEU A 1032 -17.06 -18.21 -11.88
C LEU A 1032 -17.67 -16.94 -12.52
N GLY A 1033 -18.20 -16.02 -11.71
CA GLY A 1033 -18.72 -14.75 -12.20
C GLY A 1033 -19.94 -14.86 -13.13
N TYR A 1034 -20.79 -15.86 -12.91
CA TYR A 1034 -21.93 -16.26 -13.76
C TYR A 1034 -21.56 -17.04 -15.03
N LEU A 1035 -20.33 -17.55 -15.14
CA LEU A 1035 -19.93 -18.47 -16.22
C LEU A 1035 -20.71 -19.79 -16.17
N ALA A 1036 -21.09 -20.29 -15.00
CA ALA A 1036 -22.17 -21.27 -14.90
C ALA A 1036 -23.25 -20.79 -13.93
N ARG A 1037 -24.51 -21.15 -14.19
CA ARG A 1037 -25.67 -20.79 -13.38
C ARG A 1037 -26.68 -21.93 -13.36
N TYR A 1038 -27.32 -22.16 -12.23
CA TYR A 1038 -28.46 -23.05 -12.09
C TYR A 1038 -29.55 -22.37 -11.28
N LYS A 1039 -30.79 -22.42 -11.75
CA LYS A 1039 -31.96 -21.98 -10.99
C LYS A 1039 -33.00 -23.09 -10.95
N ARG A 1040 -33.78 -23.14 -9.88
CA ARG A 1040 -34.98 -23.98 -9.73
C ARG A 1040 -36.04 -23.22 -8.93
N SER A 1041 -37.30 -23.39 -9.29
CA SER A 1041 -38.47 -22.92 -8.54
C SER A 1041 -39.61 -23.92 -8.76
N GLY A 1042 -39.96 -24.68 -7.72
CA GLY A 1042 -40.87 -25.83 -7.83
C GLY A 1042 -40.36 -26.89 -8.82
N GLU A 1043 -41.18 -27.16 -9.85
CA GLU A 1043 -40.85 -28.05 -10.97
C GLU A 1043 -39.91 -27.40 -12.00
N SER A 1044 -39.92 -26.07 -12.13
CA SER A 1044 -39.14 -25.36 -13.16
C SER A 1044 -37.66 -25.30 -12.79
N SER A 1045 -36.75 -25.50 -13.75
CA SER A 1045 -35.30 -25.32 -13.57
C SER A 1045 -34.60 -24.75 -14.80
N ASP A 1046 -33.74 -23.75 -14.64
CA ASP A 1046 -33.02 -23.03 -15.69
C ASP A 1046 -31.50 -23.11 -15.42
N PHE A 1047 -30.80 -23.99 -16.15
CA PHE A 1047 -29.34 -24.10 -16.15
C PHE A 1047 -28.73 -23.28 -17.30
N ARG A 1048 -27.56 -22.69 -17.09
CA ARG A 1048 -26.80 -21.96 -18.11
C ARG A 1048 -25.29 -22.18 -17.96
N LEU A 1049 -24.59 -22.23 -19.08
CA LEU A 1049 -23.12 -22.26 -19.16
C LEU A 1049 -22.64 -21.20 -20.17
N LEU A 1050 -21.51 -20.56 -19.86
CA LEU A 1050 -20.95 -19.40 -20.57
C LEU A 1050 -22.03 -18.33 -20.82
N TYR A 1051 -22.64 -17.86 -19.73
CA TYR A 1051 -23.77 -16.90 -19.64
C TYR A 1051 -25.10 -17.37 -20.27
N ARG A 1052 -25.10 -17.64 -21.57
CA ARG A 1052 -26.21 -18.22 -22.36
C ARG A 1052 -25.69 -19.04 -23.56
N LEU A 1053 -24.39 -19.34 -23.65
CA LEU A 1053 -23.86 -20.17 -24.75
C LEU A 1053 -24.47 -21.57 -24.72
N VAL A 1054 -24.72 -22.11 -23.52
CA VAL A 1054 -25.65 -23.23 -23.32
C VAL A 1054 -26.72 -22.77 -22.33
N ARG A 1055 -27.98 -23.10 -22.59
CA ARG A 1055 -29.10 -22.94 -21.63
C ARG A 1055 -30.00 -24.17 -21.69
N LEU A 1056 -30.26 -24.80 -20.55
CA LEU A 1056 -31.22 -25.89 -20.40
C LEU A 1056 -32.33 -25.43 -19.44
N SER A 1057 -33.48 -25.10 -19.99
CA SER A 1057 -34.69 -24.74 -19.25
C SER A 1057 -35.63 -25.93 -19.14
N ARG A 1058 -36.32 -26.06 -18.02
CA ARG A 1058 -37.43 -26.99 -17.79
C ARG A 1058 -38.51 -26.26 -17.02
N ALA A 1059 -39.76 -26.54 -17.33
CA ALA A 1059 -40.95 -25.96 -16.71
C ALA A 1059 -42.13 -26.95 -16.83
N PRO A 1060 -43.24 -26.78 -16.07
CA PRO A 1060 -44.40 -27.67 -16.13
C PRO A 1060 -45.00 -27.88 -17.53
N ASN A 1061 -44.79 -26.92 -18.44
CA ASN A 1061 -45.25 -26.95 -19.82
C ASN A 1061 -44.21 -27.51 -20.81
N GLY A 1062 -42.92 -27.62 -20.47
CA GLY A 1062 -41.92 -28.12 -21.43
C GLY A 1062 -40.44 -28.05 -21.01
N THR A 1063 -39.57 -28.39 -21.95
CA THR A 1063 -38.10 -28.34 -21.82
C THR A 1063 -37.51 -27.60 -23.02
N GLU A 1064 -36.55 -26.71 -22.79
CA GLU A 1064 -35.78 -25.95 -23.79
C GLU A 1064 -34.28 -26.25 -23.62
N LEU A 1065 -33.55 -26.47 -24.71
CA LEU A 1065 -32.10 -26.64 -24.75
C LEU A 1065 -31.52 -25.82 -25.90
N GLU A 1066 -30.94 -24.68 -25.52
CA GLU A 1066 -30.17 -23.79 -26.39
C GLU A 1066 -28.67 -24.13 -26.29
N VAL A 1067 -27.98 -24.12 -27.43
CA VAL A 1067 -26.51 -24.04 -27.56
C VAL A 1067 -26.19 -22.91 -28.53
N ASN A 1068 -26.37 -21.66 -28.08
CA ASN A 1068 -26.33 -20.47 -28.93
C ASN A 1068 -24.94 -20.23 -29.56
N PRO A 1069 -24.86 -19.80 -30.84
CA PRO A 1069 -25.94 -19.68 -31.83
C PRO A 1069 -26.22 -20.99 -32.59
N VAL A 1070 -25.48 -22.06 -32.28
CA VAL A 1070 -25.37 -23.29 -33.08
C VAL A 1070 -26.66 -24.11 -33.10
N TRP A 1071 -27.36 -24.25 -31.97
CA TRP A 1071 -28.54 -25.09 -31.83
C TRP A 1071 -29.57 -24.46 -30.87
N ASP A 1072 -30.84 -24.70 -31.13
CA ASP A 1072 -31.92 -24.52 -30.15
C ASP A 1072 -32.92 -25.68 -30.27
N SER A 1073 -33.60 -26.04 -29.19
CA SER A 1073 -34.59 -27.11 -29.17
C SER A 1073 -35.58 -26.96 -28.03
N SER A 1074 -36.87 -27.09 -28.33
CA SER A 1074 -37.97 -26.98 -27.37
C SER A 1074 -38.91 -28.19 -27.47
N ARG A 1075 -39.50 -28.59 -26.35
CA ARG A 1075 -40.43 -29.73 -26.28
C ARG A 1075 -41.53 -29.45 -25.26
N SER A 1076 -42.78 -29.34 -25.72
CA SER A 1076 -43.94 -29.26 -24.84
C SER A 1076 -44.20 -30.60 -24.15
N LYS A 1077 -44.92 -30.54 -23.03
CA LYS A 1077 -45.52 -31.71 -22.36
C LYS A 1077 -46.54 -32.42 -23.28
N ASP A 1078 -47.19 -31.68 -24.17
CA ASP A 1078 -48.20 -32.15 -25.14
C ASP A 1078 -47.60 -32.84 -26.39
N GLY A 1079 -46.37 -33.36 -26.29
CA GLY A 1079 -45.67 -34.05 -27.39
C GLY A 1079 -45.09 -33.15 -28.49
N ALA A 1080 -45.57 -31.91 -28.64
CA ALA A 1080 -45.00 -30.94 -29.58
C ALA A 1080 -43.50 -30.71 -29.34
N SER A 1081 -42.70 -30.61 -30.40
CA SER A 1081 -41.26 -30.37 -30.26
C SER A 1081 -40.64 -29.70 -31.48
N SER A 1082 -39.76 -28.73 -31.22
CA SER A 1082 -38.98 -28.01 -32.24
C SER A 1082 -37.48 -28.16 -32.02
N TRP A 1083 -36.70 -28.04 -33.08
CA TRP A 1083 -35.29 -27.66 -33.00
C TRP A 1083 -34.89 -26.78 -34.19
N SER A 1084 -33.81 -26.03 -34.02
CA SER A 1084 -33.17 -25.25 -35.08
C SER A 1084 -31.65 -25.30 -34.97
N LEU A 1085 -30.97 -25.03 -36.08
CA LEU A 1085 -29.53 -24.91 -36.24
C LEU A 1085 -29.20 -23.48 -36.69
N LEU A 1086 -28.04 -22.97 -36.24
CA LEU A 1086 -27.45 -21.68 -36.64
C LEU A 1086 -28.46 -20.51 -36.59
N GLY A 1087 -29.05 -20.28 -35.41
CA GLY A 1087 -29.98 -19.17 -35.17
C GLY A 1087 -31.28 -19.22 -35.98
N GLY A 1088 -31.72 -20.40 -36.43
CA GLY A 1088 -32.96 -20.58 -37.19
C GLY A 1088 -32.77 -20.85 -38.69
N LEU A 1089 -31.54 -20.84 -39.21
CA LEU A 1089 -31.23 -21.10 -40.63
C LEU A 1089 -31.84 -22.40 -41.18
N PHE A 1090 -31.85 -23.46 -40.37
CA PHE A 1090 -32.53 -24.73 -40.65
C PHE A 1090 -33.17 -25.27 -39.37
N GLY A 1091 -34.34 -25.90 -39.44
CA GLY A 1091 -35.00 -26.46 -38.28
C GLY A 1091 -36.17 -27.39 -38.59
N ARG A 1092 -36.71 -28.01 -37.55
CA ARG A 1092 -37.88 -28.89 -37.60
C ARG A 1092 -38.83 -28.58 -36.46
N GLN A 1093 -40.09 -28.32 -36.76
CA GLN A 1093 -41.17 -28.20 -35.79
C GLN A 1093 -42.08 -29.43 -35.88
N THR A 1094 -42.58 -29.91 -34.74
CA THR A 1094 -43.47 -31.07 -34.62
C THR A 1094 -44.68 -30.65 -33.81
N ALA A 1095 -45.88 -30.77 -34.38
CA ALA A 1095 -47.13 -30.49 -33.69
C ALA A 1095 -47.49 -31.59 -32.67
N PRO A 1096 -48.42 -31.35 -31.71
CA PRO A 1096 -48.88 -32.38 -30.77
C PRO A 1096 -49.30 -33.69 -31.44
N GLY A 1097 -50.07 -33.60 -32.53
CA GLY A 1097 -50.49 -34.73 -33.37
C GLY A 1097 -49.40 -35.27 -34.32
N GLY A 1098 -48.12 -35.22 -33.95
CA GLY A 1098 -47.01 -35.87 -34.65
C GLY A 1098 -46.60 -35.29 -36.02
N ARG A 1099 -47.38 -34.40 -36.64
CA ARG A 1099 -47.06 -33.74 -37.93
C ARG A 1099 -45.73 -32.98 -37.82
N LYS A 1100 -44.75 -33.37 -38.63
CA LYS A 1100 -43.40 -32.77 -38.72
C LYS A 1100 -43.35 -31.79 -39.89
N THR A 1101 -42.83 -30.58 -39.63
CA THR A 1101 -42.63 -29.52 -40.61
C THR A 1101 -41.17 -29.08 -40.53
N PHE A 1102 -40.39 -29.31 -41.59
CA PHE A 1102 -39.06 -28.74 -41.72
C PHE A 1102 -39.17 -27.29 -42.22
N ARG A 1103 -38.27 -26.41 -41.75
CA ARG A 1103 -38.21 -24.99 -42.11
C ARG A 1103 -36.77 -24.58 -42.36
N PHE A 1104 -36.61 -23.64 -43.28
CA PHE A 1104 -35.36 -22.90 -43.51
C PHE A 1104 -35.66 -21.42 -43.26
N LEU A 1105 -34.69 -20.67 -42.72
CA LEU A 1105 -34.83 -19.24 -42.37
C LEU A 1105 -35.99 -18.94 -41.40
N TRP A 1106 -35.90 -19.46 -40.18
CA TRP A 1106 -36.84 -19.21 -39.08
C TRP A 1106 -36.38 -18.03 -38.21
N LEU A 1107 -37.11 -16.91 -38.24
CA LEU A 1107 -36.97 -15.82 -37.25
C LEU A 1107 -37.86 -16.10 -36.02
N PHE A 1108 -37.32 -15.80 -34.83
CA PHE A 1108 -37.98 -15.94 -33.51
C PHE A 1108 -38.16 -14.58 -32.84
#